data_AF-A0A820C307-F1
#
_entry.id   AF-A0A820C307-F1
#
_cell.length_a   1.000
_cell.length_b   1.000
_cell.length_c   1.000
_cell.angle_alpha   90.00
_cell.angle_beta   90.00
_cell.angle_gamma   90.00
#
_symmetry.space_group_name_H-M   'P 1'
#
loop_
_entity.id
_entity.type
_entity.pdbx_description
1 polymer ?
#
loop_
_entity_poly.entity_id
_entity_poly.type
_entity_poly.pdbx_seq_one_letter_code
_entity_poly.pdbx_strand_id
1 'polypeptide(L)'
;MANVDETIYLACRRALGLDGSSEISGLLSNVQDIETLTEHVINVVRTKMREQNPNRDTTAFVRPFVELFMDSTNAPRMYTINKLLKKMVEFQPSLAKPFAEGLLQHPRMNFTLPALIWNSAMDLLQFLVRFPDYKGIRDIFKQLLEKVQMLMSYTPLQDIEKVFKFYTLVALIMNPDNNLQLSYFIQNEIKQTLPWGKPENPYPPCFSSLILKFIDSFRPTAQLVSITGRDMLYPIVGYSNYASILWRLHYIKLKFHQTAPLPFDRAQVQPQTELFCYVIKQLNSRDLAFSLVGIARNVKQRITAIEESLADLLIWNILETNKIQDFEGQLHLWTVTAHIVLVYVQNICITLSGILNTINLKIASFPGPVYGIGRDWLMWLIGQMLCHVLNKNHVKSAWSDYLVLLDLIRVLYPDNQPLPEPDYRDFQSVVSTAAASNWYFLTTRVIPAIAATNQSTSLPQHQTPNALYLHVETLKSLEDRKLSSIDDYRFYISWNLVGNDPKLNSPYMDTLFKVYILNSSQSIPTSHMSHNVYGPSEGIPYRSLDAMSAHVKCLVARQYYSEVISKNLFISSQWSMVSPGGVESFARLLAFPEVEQDRLKELLNLTETIINKNWYLGAHLLAELFTFRVHRIPTSIRAQLLQQFSGILASPLHAGHPQLHCAIQNLLLNLILQFNCTDLYNQVPKLIDSKMLQSVFTKESEEINKVFILCIARSFIVTGSESMPVPWCTEFLSYIMQLTQHAWSASTLETMPTFMADWYRAHPINDVYRDIRARVDDDYKKLTNSASLANEQEIVKHFSQSNNTTCLCVFLKLTIEDRPLRSYINTFYEIFKNLLSRSMNGHYRTLAEYILREITLQQNHSQTFMQKYADAVVLMATRYNIIQLDRLLLILFLRPLEEPKTPYVHILFYFMINSSTLSEIIRDFSNIAKSIPCDIWSMKNFHEKFHCEYHKKNNERFFMEGFVKDYLQTTAERYLPTYYSNMCLRLLPVSYFSE
;
A
#
# COMPACT_ATOMS: atom_id res chain seq x y z
N MET A 1 -36.59 59.81 4.09
CA MET A 1 -36.87 58.77 5.10
C MET A 1 -35.64 58.42 5.96
N ALA A 2 -34.78 59.41 6.27
CA ALA A 2 -33.62 59.28 7.17
C ALA A 2 -33.90 59.88 8.57
N ASN A 3 -35.17 60.12 8.91
CA ASN A 3 -35.56 61.07 9.97
C ASN A 3 -36.32 60.42 11.13
N VAL A 4 -36.35 59.08 11.21
CA VAL A 4 -37.12 58.32 12.22
C VAL A 4 -36.28 57.97 13.44
N ASP A 5 -35.02 57.58 13.23
CA ASP A 5 -34.08 57.27 14.32
C ASP A 5 -33.65 58.55 15.05
N GLU A 6 -33.51 59.66 14.31
CA GLU A 6 -33.18 60.98 14.86
C GLU A 6 -34.33 61.53 15.73
N THR A 7 -35.61 61.33 15.37
CA THR A 7 -36.74 61.79 16.19
C THR A 7 -36.87 61.04 17.50
N ILE A 8 -36.64 59.72 17.50
CA ILE A 8 -36.68 58.91 18.73
C ILE A 8 -35.48 59.24 19.62
N TYR A 9 -34.31 59.42 19.04
CA TYR A 9 -33.11 59.89 19.72
C TYR A 9 -33.29 61.29 20.33
N LEU A 10 -33.85 62.24 19.58
CA LEU A 10 -34.21 63.60 20.05
C LEU A 10 -35.27 63.57 21.13
N ALA A 11 -36.29 62.70 21.03
CA ALA A 11 -37.30 62.53 22.07
C ALA A 11 -36.69 61.98 23.37
N CYS A 12 -35.76 61.02 23.28
CA CYS A 12 -35.02 60.50 24.42
C CYS A 12 -34.04 61.53 25.02
N ARG A 13 -33.36 62.33 24.19
CA ARG A 13 -32.53 63.46 24.66
C ARG A 13 -33.35 64.52 25.41
N ARG A 14 -34.52 64.90 24.88
CA ARG A 14 -35.44 65.84 25.53
C ARG A 14 -35.99 65.29 26.84
N ALA A 15 -36.38 64.01 26.85
CA ALA A 15 -36.82 63.30 28.06
C ALA A 15 -35.73 63.24 29.14
N LEU A 16 -34.47 63.07 28.76
CA LEU A 16 -33.33 62.98 29.69
C LEU A 16 -32.68 64.34 30.03
N GLY A 17 -33.29 65.46 29.62
CA GLY A 17 -32.82 66.82 29.93
C GLY A 17 -31.47 67.19 29.30
N LEU A 18 -31.16 66.65 28.12
CA LEU A 18 -29.87 66.82 27.44
C LEU A 18 -29.76 68.04 26.52
N ASP A 19 -30.89 68.64 26.17
CA ASP A 19 -30.92 69.90 25.46
C ASP A 19 -30.97 70.97 26.55
N GLY A 20 -30.03 71.92 26.53
CA GLY A 20 -29.81 72.92 27.59
C GLY A 20 -30.95 73.93 27.81
N SER A 21 -32.21 73.50 27.74
CA SER A 21 -33.39 74.25 28.18
C SER A 21 -33.56 74.09 29.69
N SER A 22 -33.38 75.18 30.41
CA SER A 22 -33.48 75.34 31.87
C SER A 22 -34.86 75.08 32.48
N GLU A 23 -35.84 74.60 31.71
CA GLU A 23 -37.23 74.43 32.17
C GLU A 23 -37.62 72.97 32.51
N ILE A 24 -36.76 71.98 32.23
CA ILE A 24 -37.04 70.56 32.57
C ILE A 24 -36.23 70.10 33.80
N SER A 25 -35.28 70.90 34.29
CA SER A 25 -34.51 70.61 35.51
C SER A 25 -35.38 70.52 36.78
N GLY A 26 -36.61 71.04 36.75
CA GLY A 26 -37.59 70.97 37.85
C GLY A 26 -38.42 69.67 37.91
N LEU A 27 -38.37 68.80 36.90
CA LEU A 27 -39.22 67.60 36.81
C LEU A 27 -38.49 66.28 37.11
N LEU A 28 -37.18 66.31 37.36
CA LEU A 28 -36.37 65.11 37.62
C LEU A 28 -36.05 64.88 39.10
N SER A 29 -36.84 65.46 40.02
CA SER A 29 -36.74 65.22 41.47
C SER A 29 -37.71 64.14 41.99
N ASN A 30 -38.71 63.72 41.19
CA ASN A 30 -39.71 62.72 41.59
C ASN A 30 -39.57 61.41 40.81
N VAL A 31 -39.50 60.30 41.55
CA VAL A 31 -39.41 58.93 41.00
C VAL A 31 -40.64 58.56 40.14
N GLN A 32 -41.80 59.19 40.38
CA GLN A 32 -43.05 58.98 39.63
C GLN A 32 -43.03 59.58 38.20
N ASP A 33 -42.36 60.72 37.99
CA ASP A 33 -42.29 61.38 36.67
C ASP A 33 -41.34 60.64 35.71
N ILE A 34 -40.37 59.91 36.26
CA ILE A 34 -39.49 59.05 35.48
C ILE A 34 -40.25 57.83 34.95
N GLU A 35 -41.22 57.29 35.70
CA GLU A 35 -41.99 56.11 35.27
C GLU A 35 -42.98 56.43 34.16
N THR A 36 -43.66 57.57 34.24
CA THR A 36 -44.57 58.07 33.19
C THR A 36 -43.81 58.43 31.91
N LEU A 37 -42.62 59.03 32.03
CA LEU A 37 -41.74 59.33 30.90
C LEU A 37 -41.18 58.06 30.25
N THR A 38 -40.80 57.06 31.06
CA THR A 38 -40.34 55.76 30.58
C THR A 38 -41.47 55.03 29.85
N GLU A 39 -42.71 55.06 30.38
CA GLU A 39 -43.92 54.55 29.71
C GLU A 39 -44.21 55.29 28.40
N HIS A 40 -44.03 56.62 28.35
CA HIS A 40 -44.23 57.40 27.13
C HIS A 40 -43.21 57.04 26.04
N VAL A 41 -41.93 56.94 26.38
CA VAL A 41 -40.87 56.53 25.45
C VAL A 41 -41.10 55.08 24.99
N ILE A 42 -41.48 54.17 25.88
CA ILE A 42 -41.86 52.80 25.53
C ILE A 42 -43.06 52.79 24.58
N ASN A 43 -44.08 53.63 24.81
CA ASN A 43 -45.25 53.74 23.94
C ASN A 43 -44.92 54.26 22.54
N VAL A 44 -44.01 55.24 22.43
CA VAL A 44 -43.53 55.77 21.15
C VAL A 44 -42.68 54.73 20.39
N VAL A 45 -41.82 54.00 21.10
CA VAL A 45 -41.06 52.87 20.53
C VAL A 45 -42.02 51.75 20.11
N ARG A 46 -43.06 51.47 20.90
CA ARG A 46 -44.10 50.44 20.68
C ARG A 46 -44.90 50.67 19.39
N THR A 47 -45.31 51.90 19.10
CA THR A 47 -46.02 52.22 17.84
C THR A 47 -45.10 52.07 16.63
N LYS A 48 -43.87 52.56 16.72
CA LYS A 48 -42.95 52.57 15.56
C LYS A 48 -42.31 51.21 15.28
N MET A 49 -42.09 50.37 16.29
CA MET A 49 -41.63 48.98 16.09
C MET A 49 -42.66 48.12 15.38
N ARG A 50 -43.97 48.36 15.61
CA ARG A 50 -45.06 47.71 14.87
C ARG A 50 -45.13 48.11 13.39
N GLU A 51 -44.58 49.27 13.03
CA GLU A 51 -44.52 49.79 11.66
C GLU A 51 -43.28 49.31 10.88
N GLN A 52 -42.28 48.71 11.55
CA GLN A 52 -41.04 48.24 10.91
C GLN A 52 -41.14 46.79 10.43
N ASN A 53 -40.71 46.54 9.19
CA ASN A 53 -40.54 45.20 8.63
C ASN A 53 -39.55 44.37 9.47
N PRO A 54 -39.80 43.07 9.75
CA PRO A 54 -38.94 42.22 10.57
C PRO A 54 -37.52 41.97 10.01
N ASN A 55 -37.26 42.37 8.75
CA ASN A 55 -35.95 42.23 8.08
C ASN A 55 -35.10 43.52 8.09
N ARG A 56 -35.49 44.58 8.83
CA ARG A 56 -34.71 45.82 8.92
C ARG A 56 -33.57 45.70 9.93
N ASP A 57 -32.43 46.31 9.61
CA ASP A 57 -31.21 46.27 10.42
C ASP A 57 -31.42 46.94 11.79
N THR A 58 -31.71 46.13 12.81
CA THR A 58 -31.96 46.57 14.19
C THR A 58 -30.76 47.26 14.84
N THR A 59 -29.56 47.14 14.24
CA THR A 59 -28.34 47.81 14.75
C THR A 59 -28.39 49.33 14.56
N ALA A 60 -29.02 49.83 13.48
CA ALA A 60 -29.19 51.26 13.23
C ALA A 60 -30.11 51.92 14.26
N PHE A 61 -31.15 51.19 14.69
CA PHE A 61 -32.09 51.64 15.72
C PHE A 61 -31.44 51.71 17.12
N VAL A 62 -30.53 50.77 17.42
CA VAL A 62 -29.90 50.64 18.73
C VAL A 62 -28.72 51.61 18.94
N ARG A 63 -27.99 51.94 17.86
CA ARG A 63 -26.77 52.76 17.93
C ARG A 63 -26.93 54.09 18.69
N PRO A 64 -27.99 54.92 18.46
CA PRO A 64 -28.13 56.20 19.16
C PRO A 64 -28.34 56.05 20.68
N PHE A 65 -28.98 54.95 21.12
CA PHE A 65 -29.17 54.64 22.53
C PHE A 65 -27.87 54.18 23.21
N VAL A 66 -27.04 53.44 22.48
CA VAL A 66 -25.70 53.06 22.95
C VAL A 66 -24.80 54.29 23.07
N GLU A 67 -24.81 55.19 22.08
CA GLU A 67 -24.07 56.45 22.13
C GLU A 67 -24.51 57.32 23.33
N LEU A 68 -25.83 57.46 23.52
CA LEU A 68 -26.43 58.17 24.65
C LEU A 68 -26.03 57.59 26.01
N PHE A 69 -25.95 56.26 26.12
CA PHE A 69 -25.48 55.56 27.30
C PHE A 69 -23.99 55.89 27.57
N MET A 70 -23.15 55.81 26.52
CA MET A 70 -21.70 56.03 26.61
C MET A 70 -21.30 57.49 26.86
N ASP A 71 -22.15 58.47 26.51
CA ASP A 71 -21.94 59.91 26.72
C ASP A 71 -22.38 60.42 28.10
N SER A 72 -23.01 59.58 28.91
CA SER A 72 -23.59 60.03 30.18
C SER A 72 -22.53 60.09 31.32
N THR A 73 -22.42 61.25 31.95
CA THR A 73 -21.43 61.54 33.02
C THR A 73 -22.05 61.59 34.42
N ASN A 74 -23.38 61.50 34.55
CA ASN A 74 -24.12 61.69 35.81
C ASN A 74 -24.84 60.41 36.27
N ALA A 75 -24.71 60.04 37.55
CA ALA A 75 -25.20 58.78 38.11
C ALA A 75 -26.74 58.59 38.08
N PRO A 76 -27.59 59.56 38.46
CA PRO A 76 -29.05 59.43 38.39
C PRO A 76 -29.56 59.31 36.94
N ARG A 77 -28.86 59.97 36.03
CA ARG A 77 -29.17 59.91 34.59
C ARG A 77 -28.79 58.56 33.99
N MET A 78 -27.63 58.02 34.37
CA MET A 78 -27.23 56.65 34.01
C MET A 78 -28.24 55.61 34.52
N TYR A 79 -28.69 55.75 35.77
CA TYR A 79 -29.72 54.90 36.36
C TYR A 79 -31.03 54.93 35.56
N THR A 80 -31.45 56.12 35.13
CA THR A 80 -32.67 56.31 34.33
C THR A 80 -32.54 55.68 32.95
N ILE A 81 -31.41 55.87 32.26
CA ILE A 81 -31.14 55.26 30.96
C ILE A 81 -31.11 53.72 31.09
N ASN A 82 -30.45 53.19 32.12
CA ASN A 82 -30.40 51.75 32.37
C ASN A 82 -31.80 51.16 32.64
N LYS A 83 -32.63 51.84 33.44
CA LYS A 83 -34.04 51.46 33.70
C LYS A 83 -34.87 51.46 32.41
N LEU A 84 -34.70 52.47 31.55
CA LEU A 84 -35.37 52.56 30.25
C LEU A 84 -34.98 51.40 29.33
N LEU A 85 -33.68 51.16 29.15
CA LEU A 85 -33.17 50.10 28.28
C LEU A 85 -33.62 48.70 28.74
N LYS A 86 -33.62 48.46 30.05
CA LYS A 86 -34.14 47.20 30.62
C LYS A 86 -35.61 46.99 30.26
N LYS A 87 -36.47 47.99 30.51
CA LYS A 87 -37.90 47.90 30.17
C LYS A 87 -38.16 47.76 28.66
N MET A 88 -37.35 48.38 27.80
CA MET A 88 -37.44 48.19 26.35
C MET A 88 -37.19 46.74 25.93
N VAL A 89 -36.22 46.08 26.57
CA VAL A 89 -35.88 44.68 26.30
C VAL A 89 -36.89 43.71 26.91
N GLU A 90 -37.46 44.02 28.08
CA GLU A 90 -38.58 43.25 28.65
C GLU A 90 -39.80 43.25 27.71
N PHE A 91 -40.04 44.38 27.04
CA PHE A 91 -41.12 44.50 26.06
C PHE A 91 -40.80 43.81 24.72
N GLN A 92 -39.56 43.93 24.23
CA GLN A 92 -39.11 43.31 22.99
C GLN A 92 -37.76 42.59 23.18
N PRO A 93 -37.79 41.30 23.55
CA PRO A 93 -36.58 40.51 23.82
C PRO A 93 -35.60 40.45 22.63
N SER A 94 -36.08 40.60 21.39
CA SER A 94 -35.23 40.57 20.18
C SER A 94 -34.20 41.70 20.13
N LEU A 95 -34.39 42.77 20.91
CA LEU A 95 -33.44 43.88 21.01
C LEU A 95 -32.23 43.57 21.90
N ALA A 96 -32.29 42.54 22.74
CA ALA A 96 -31.27 42.26 23.73
C ALA A 96 -29.89 42.00 23.10
N LYS A 97 -29.85 41.22 22.01
CA LYS A 97 -28.60 40.91 21.28
C LYS A 97 -28.01 42.16 20.60
N PRO A 98 -28.76 42.91 19.77
CA PRO A 98 -28.26 44.17 19.20
C PRO A 98 -27.75 45.19 20.23
N PHE A 99 -28.42 45.32 21.39
CA PHE A 99 -27.94 46.18 22.48
C PHE A 99 -26.62 45.68 23.08
N ALA A 100 -26.51 44.38 23.34
CA ALA A 100 -25.29 43.79 23.90
C ALA A 100 -24.11 43.91 22.92
N GLU A 101 -24.31 43.59 21.64
CA GLU A 101 -23.28 43.72 20.61
C GLU A 101 -22.90 45.19 20.36
N GLY A 102 -23.90 46.08 20.30
CA GLY A 102 -23.67 47.52 20.14
C GLY A 102 -22.83 48.12 21.26
N LEU A 103 -23.08 47.72 22.52
CA LEU A 103 -22.28 48.14 23.67
C LEU A 103 -20.85 47.60 23.60
N LEU A 104 -20.67 46.30 23.29
CA LEU A 104 -19.35 45.65 23.26
C LEU A 104 -18.46 46.13 22.10
N GLN A 105 -19.06 46.42 20.94
CA GLN A 105 -18.36 46.90 19.74
C GLN A 105 -18.07 48.40 19.77
N HIS A 106 -18.66 49.16 20.71
CA HIS A 106 -18.47 50.60 20.78
C HIS A 106 -16.98 50.95 21.05
N PRO A 107 -16.37 51.91 20.32
CA PRO A 107 -14.93 52.15 20.37
C PRO A 107 -14.42 52.63 21.73
N ARG A 108 -15.26 53.29 22.53
CA ARG A 108 -14.94 53.71 23.90
C ARG A 108 -15.07 52.57 24.92
N MET A 109 -15.62 51.41 24.57
CA MET A 109 -15.84 50.28 25.49
C MET A 109 -14.52 49.54 25.79
N ASN A 110 -13.71 50.13 26.68
CA ASN A 110 -12.43 49.63 27.16
C ASN A 110 -12.25 49.89 28.67
N PHE A 111 -11.19 49.36 29.28
CA PHE A 111 -10.94 49.49 30.71
C PHE A 111 -10.59 50.91 31.18
N THR A 112 -10.27 51.82 30.24
CA THR A 112 -9.99 53.24 30.54
C THR A 112 -11.25 54.06 30.82
N LEU A 113 -12.45 53.49 30.61
CA LEU A 113 -13.72 54.13 30.95
C LEU A 113 -13.85 54.42 32.46
N PRO A 114 -14.58 55.49 32.85
CA PRO A 114 -14.93 55.71 34.25
C PRO A 114 -15.68 54.52 34.88
N ALA A 115 -15.39 54.20 36.15
CA ALA A 115 -15.98 53.05 36.86
C ALA A 115 -17.52 53.07 36.87
N LEU A 116 -18.12 54.26 37.01
CA LEU A 116 -19.57 54.45 36.95
C LEU A 116 -20.19 53.92 35.66
N ILE A 117 -19.58 54.24 34.50
CA ILE A 117 -20.09 53.85 33.18
C ILE A 117 -19.82 52.37 32.92
N TRP A 118 -18.61 51.91 33.25
CA TRP A 118 -18.24 50.50 33.10
C TRP A 118 -19.12 49.57 33.91
N ASN A 119 -19.31 49.85 35.21
CA ASN A 119 -20.12 49.01 36.10
C ASN A 119 -21.59 49.00 35.64
N SER A 120 -22.12 50.15 35.24
CA SER A 120 -23.48 50.25 34.68
C SER A 120 -23.64 49.47 33.38
N ALA A 121 -22.61 49.46 32.52
CA ALA A 121 -22.59 48.69 31.28
C ALA A 121 -22.58 47.18 31.57
N MET A 122 -21.78 46.73 32.53
CA MET A 122 -21.72 45.32 32.94
C MET A 122 -23.03 44.85 33.57
N ASP A 123 -23.65 45.67 34.42
CA ASP A 123 -24.95 45.37 35.02
C ASP A 123 -26.08 45.32 33.99
N LEU A 124 -26.00 46.14 32.93
CA LEU A 124 -26.91 46.06 31.80
C LEU A 124 -26.66 44.79 30.97
N LEU A 125 -25.41 44.49 30.61
CA LEU A 125 -25.06 43.26 29.87
C LEU A 125 -25.49 42.00 30.63
N GLN A 126 -25.36 41.96 31.95
CA GLN A 126 -25.80 40.85 32.79
C GLN A 126 -27.32 40.60 32.70
N PHE A 127 -28.09 41.66 32.49
CA PHE A 127 -29.53 41.57 32.22
C PHE A 127 -29.81 41.12 30.79
N LEU A 128 -29.14 41.73 29.80
CA LEU A 128 -29.37 41.47 28.38
C LEU A 128 -29.08 40.02 27.97
N VAL A 129 -28.07 39.38 28.56
CA VAL A 129 -27.65 38.01 28.21
C VAL A 129 -28.73 36.94 28.45
N ARG A 130 -29.79 37.24 29.21
CA ARG A 130 -30.85 36.27 29.54
C ARG A 130 -31.88 36.03 28.42
N PHE A 131 -31.92 36.90 27.42
CA PHE A 131 -32.98 36.92 26.40
C PHE A 131 -32.59 36.34 25.02
N PRO A 132 -31.34 36.46 24.53
CA PRO A 132 -30.94 35.89 23.25
C PRO A 132 -30.98 34.36 23.25
N ASP A 133 -31.06 33.77 22.06
CA ASP A 133 -30.90 32.33 21.88
C ASP A 133 -29.44 31.90 22.13
N TYR A 134 -29.20 30.58 22.27
CA TYR A 134 -27.87 30.05 22.55
C TYR A 134 -26.80 30.45 21.50
N LYS A 135 -27.20 30.71 20.25
CA LYS A 135 -26.31 31.21 19.20
C LYS A 135 -25.97 32.69 19.41
N GLY A 136 -26.95 33.52 19.74
CA GLY A 136 -26.75 34.92 20.09
C GLY A 136 -25.86 35.10 21.32
N ILE A 137 -26.04 34.26 22.35
CA ILE A 137 -25.18 34.28 23.54
C ILE A 137 -23.75 33.87 23.20
N ARG A 138 -23.57 32.90 22.31
CA ARG A 138 -22.24 32.51 21.81
C ARG A 138 -21.54 33.68 21.09
N ASP A 139 -22.24 34.45 20.26
CA ASP A 139 -21.68 35.62 19.57
C ASP A 139 -21.28 36.73 20.56
N ILE A 140 -22.13 37.00 21.55
CA ILE A 140 -21.84 37.96 22.64
C ILE A 140 -20.64 37.47 23.46
N PHE A 141 -20.58 36.18 23.78
CA PHE A 141 -19.48 35.57 24.54
C PHE A 141 -18.15 35.70 23.81
N LYS A 142 -18.12 35.49 22.49
CA LYS A 142 -16.91 35.71 21.68
C LYS A 142 -16.38 37.14 21.82
N GLN A 143 -17.25 38.14 21.72
CA GLN A 143 -16.86 39.55 21.89
C GLN A 143 -16.37 39.86 23.32
N LEU A 144 -16.98 39.23 24.34
CA LEU A 144 -16.50 39.33 25.72
C LEU A 144 -15.10 38.72 25.88
N LEU A 145 -14.82 37.57 25.25
CA LEU A 145 -13.49 36.95 25.26
C LEU A 145 -12.43 37.83 24.57
N GLU A 146 -12.78 38.53 23.49
CA GLU A 146 -11.88 39.52 22.85
C GLU A 146 -11.55 40.68 23.81
N LYS A 147 -12.49 41.10 24.66
CA LYS A 147 -12.25 42.10 25.71
C LYS A 147 -11.40 41.54 26.87
N VAL A 148 -11.56 40.26 27.21
CA VAL A 148 -10.69 39.56 28.18
C VAL A 148 -9.24 39.58 27.69
N GLN A 149 -8.98 39.45 26.39
CA GLN A 149 -7.63 39.51 25.83
C GLN A 149 -6.95 40.87 26.07
N MET A 150 -7.71 41.98 26.07
CA MET A 150 -7.17 43.33 26.31
C MET A 150 -6.65 43.53 27.74
N LEU A 151 -7.01 42.66 28.70
CA LEU A 151 -6.57 42.76 30.10
C LEU A 151 -5.11 42.32 30.33
N MET A 152 -4.49 41.63 29.36
CA MET A 152 -3.09 41.19 29.50
C MET A 152 -2.09 42.36 29.59
N SER A 153 -2.46 43.53 29.07
CA SER A 153 -1.63 44.74 29.06
C SER A 153 -2.05 45.79 30.11
N TYR A 154 -3.03 45.48 30.98
CA TYR A 154 -3.65 46.44 31.89
C TYR A 154 -3.40 46.07 33.36
N THR A 155 -2.61 46.86 34.08
CA THR A 155 -2.28 46.66 35.50
C THR A 155 -2.36 47.95 36.33
N PRO A 156 -3.58 48.40 36.71
CA PRO A 156 -3.75 49.23 37.89
C PRO A 156 -4.61 48.52 38.96
N LEU A 157 -4.09 48.47 40.20
CA LEU A 157 -4.78 47.99 41.41
C LEU A 157 -6.05 48.80 41.77
N GLN A 158 -6.26 49.95 41.14
CA GLN A 158 -7.37 50.88 41.42
C GLN A 158 -8.69 50.49 40.73
N ASP A 159 -8.66 49.56 39.77
CA ASP A 159 -9.81 49.18 38.94
C ASP A 159 -10.36 47.77 39.24
N ILE A 160 -10.06 47.23 40.43
CA ILE A 160 -10.48 45.88 40.86
C ILE A 160 -12.00 45.69 40.74
N GLU A 161 -12.80 46.70 41.10
CA GLU A 161 -14.26 46.63 41.02
C GLU A 161 -14.75 46.45 39.57
N LYS A 162 -14.14 47.14 38.61
CA LYS A 162 -14.44 47.01 37.18
C LYS A 162 -14.14 45.60 36.68
N VAL A 163 -12.98 45.07 37.06
CA VAL A 163 -12.56 43.71 36.71
C VAL A 163 -13.49 42.67 37.35
N PHE A 164 -13.92 42.88 38.59
CA PHE A 164 -14.84 41.98 39.30
C PHE A 164 -16.23 41.93 38.66
N LYS A 165 -16.79 43.09 38.27
CA LYS A 165 -18.08 43.16 37.55
C LYS A 165 -18.00 42.45 36.20
N PHE A 166 -16.91 42.65 35.47
CA PHE A 166 -16.67 41.95 34.21
C PHE A 166 -16.48 40.44 34.41
N TYR A 167 -15.75 40.03 35.45
CA TYR A 167 -15.59 38.62 35.84
C TYR A 167 -16.94 37.96 36.12
N THR A 168 -17.82 38.64 36.85
CA THR A 168 -19.15 38.13 37.20
C THR A 168 -20.02 37.88 35.96
N LEU A 169 -19.96 38.75 34.96
CA LEU A 169 -20.68 38.58 33.69
C LEU A 169 -20.18 37.35 32.92
N VAL A 170 -18.86 37.20 32.79
CA VAL A 170 -18.25 36.05 32.10
C VAL A 170 -18.54 34.76 32.86
N ALA A 171 -18.43 34.76 34.20
CA ALA A 171 -18.77 33.61 35.04
C ALA A 171 -20.25 33.21 34.92
N LEU A 172 -21.16 34.18 34.78
CA LEU A 172 -22.58 33.92 34.55
C LEU A 172 -22.81 33.18 33.23
N ILE A 173 -22.15 33.57 32.14
CA ILE A 173 -22.26 32.89 30.84
C ILE A 173 -21.61 31.50 30.89
N MET A 174 -20.49 31.36 31.60
CA MET A 174 -19.74 30.11 31.68
C MET A 174 -20.36 29.08 32.64
N ASN A 175 -21.26 29.48 33.53
CA ASN A 175 -21.89 28.56 34.48
C ASN A 175 -22.90 27.64 33.79
N PRO A 176 -22.68 26.30 33.79
CA PRO A 176 -23.61 25.34 33.20
C PRO A 176 -25.02 25.39 33.80
N ASP A 177 -25.14 25.69 35.10
CA ASP A 177 -26.43 25.69 35.81
C ASP A 177 -27.39 26.77 35.30
N ASN A 178 -26.85 27.82 34.67
CA ASN A 178 -27.65 28.90 34.10
C ASN A 178 -28.30 28.53 32.75
N ASN A 179 -27.89 27.43 32.12
CA ASN A 179 -28.46 26.90 30.86
C ASN A 179 -28.58 27.92 29.70
N LEU A 180 -27.68 28.90 29.65
CA LEU A 180 -27.68 29.96 28.63
C LEU A 180 -27.21 29.44 27.26
N GLN A 181 -26.22 28.55 27.25
CA GLN A 181 -25.72 27.89 26.03
C GLN A 181 -25.08 26.55 26.38
N LEU A 182 -24.89 25.70 25.37
CA LEU A 182 -24.18 24.43 25.54
C LEU A 182 -22.73 24.67 25.97
N SER A 183 -22.30 24.04 27.05
CA SER A 183 -20.94 24.16 27.60
C SER A 183 -19.85 23.83 26.57
N TYR A 184 -20.15 22.93 25.61
CA TYR A 184 -19.24 22.60 24.51
C TYR A 184 -18.96 23.79 23.56
N PHE A 185 -19.94 24.69 23.34
CA PHE A 185 -19.72 25.90 22.54
C PHE A 185 -18.85 26.92 23.26
N ILE A 186 -19.04 27.07 24.58
CA ILE A 186 -18.18 27.91 25.42
C ILE A 186 -16.72 27.48 25.28
N GLN A 187 -16.45 26.17 25.38
CA GLN A 187 -15.10 25.63 25.22
C GLN A 187 -14.52 25.89 23.83
N ASN A 188 -15.31 25.74 22.77
CA ASN A 188 -14.85 26.00 21.40
C ASN A 188 -14.47 27.48 21.22
N GLU A 189 -15.30 28.41 21.69
CA GLU A 189 -15.02 29.85 21.61
C GLU A 189 -13.81 30.26 22.45
N ILE A 190 -13.62 29.67 23.64
CA ILE A 190 -12.40 29.89 24.44
C ILE A 190 -11.17 29.45 23.66
N LYS A 191 -11.17 28.26 23.04
CA LYS A 191 -10.01 27.75 22.28
C LYS A 191 -9.71 28.59 21.03
N GLN A 192 -10.73 29.12 20.36
CA GLN A 192 -10.57 29.92 19.14
C GLN A 192 -10.12 31.35 19.44
N THR A 193 -10.70 31.98 20.45
CA THR A 193 -10.52 33.41 20.75
C THR A 193 -9.39 33.66 21.75
N LEU A 194 -9.15 32.73 22.69
CA LEU A 194 -8.07 32.81 23.67
C LEU A 194 -7.04 31.69 23.44
N PRO A 195 -6.10 31.85 22.50
CA PRO A 195 -5.00 30.89 22.29
C PRO A 195 -4.01 30.80 23.47
N TRP A 196 -4.21 31.62 24.51
CA TRP A 196 -3.39 31.80 25.70
C TRP A 196 -3.71 30.78 26.79
N GLY A 197 -3.36 29.52 26.59
CA GLY A 197 -3.51 28.45 27.60
C GLY A 197 -2.28 27.56 27.73
N LYS A 198 -1.15 27.99 27.18
CA LYS A 198 0.13 27.27 27.21
C LYS A 198 1.05 27.88 28.27
N PRO A 199 2.06 27.15 28.77
CA PRO A 199 3.04 27.69 29.71
C PRO A 199 3.69 29.00 29.21
N GLU A 200 3.89 29.10 27.90
CA GLU A 200 4.48 30.26 27.21
C GLU A 200 3.53 31.47 27.12
N ASN A 201 2.21 31.25 27.19
CA ASN A 201 1.17 32.24 26.99
C ASN A 201 0.01 31.95 27.96
N PRO A 202 0.07 32.40 29.23
CA PRO A 202 -0.94 32.11 30.24
C PRO A 202 -2.22 32.93 30.05
N TYR A 203 -3.35 32.41 30.54
CA TYR A 203 -4.59 33.18 30.65
C TYR A 203 -4.40 34.41 31.57
N PRO A 204 -5.18 35.50 31.38
CA PRO A 204 -5.18 36.64 32.29
C PRO A 204 -5.37 36.16 33.74
N PRO A 205 -4.53 36.58 34.71
CA PRO A 205 -4.55 36.05 36.08
C PRO A 205 -5.94 36.08 36.73
N CYS A 206 -6.71 37.16 36.54
CA CYS A 206 -8.05 37.33 37.09
C CYS A 206 -9.12 36.37 36.50
N PHE A 207 -8.90 35.82 35.30
CA PHE A 207 -9.81 34.86 34.65
C PHE A 207 -9.26 33.43 34.62
N SER A 208 -7.97 33.25 34.93
CA SER A 208 -7.25 31.98 34.85
C SER A 208 -7.98 30.84 35.57
N SER A 209 -8.34 31.00 36.84
CA SER A 209 -9.02 29.95 37.61
C SER A 209 -10.40 29.62 37.07
N LEU A 210 -11.14 30.60 36.54
CA LEU A 210 -12.49 30.35 35.99
C LEU A 210 -12.39 29.53 34.70
N ILE A 211 -11.50 29.96 33.80
CA ILE A 211 -11.30 29.31 32.50
C ILE A 211 -10.71 27.91 32.68
N LEU A 212 -9.68 27.74 33.51
CA LEU A 212 -9.04 26.44 33.72
C LEU A 212 -9.98 25.43 34.36
N LYS A 213 -10.73 25.81 35.42
CA LYS A 213 -11.74 24.91 36.04
C LYS A 213 -12.81 24.48 35.04
N PHE A 214 -13.27 25.40 34.19
CA PHE A 214 -14.24 25.10 33.15
C PHE A 214 -13.65 24.19 32.06
N ILE A 215 -12.40 24.38 31.65
CA ILE A 215 -11.75 23.48 30.69
C ILE A 215 -11.55 22.10 31.32
N ASP A 216 -11.10 22.02 32.56
CA ASP A 216 -10.84 20.75 33.26
C ASP A 216 -12.11 19.92 33.46
N SER A 217 -13.30 20.53 33.53
CA SER A 217 -14.56 19.77 33.60
C SER A 217 -14.84 18.93 32.33
N PHE A 218 -14.17 19.22 31.21
CA PHE A 218 -14.26 18.43 29.97
C PHE A 218 -13.21 17.32 29.88
N ARG A 219 -12.31 17.18 30.85
CA ARG A 219 -11.29 16.12 30.86
C ARG A 219 -11.90 14.71 30.82
N PRO A 220 -12.97 14.37 31.58
CA PRO A 220 -13.63 13.07 31.44
C PRO A 220 -14.21 12.85 30.05
N THR A 221 -14.79 13.88 29.43
CA THR A 221 -15.32 13.81 28.06
C THR A 221 -14.21 13.57 27.04
N ALA A 222 -13.04 14.20 27.21
CA ALA A 222 -11.87 13.93 26.39
C ALA A 222 -11.43 12.47 26.53
N GLN A 223 -11.43 11.93 27.75
CA GLN A 223 -11.08 10.54 28.02
C GLN A 223 -12.05 9.57 27.32
N LEU A 224 -13.35 9.82 27.38
CA LEU A 224 -14.37 8.97 26.73
C LEU A 224 -14.20 8.85 25.21
N VAL A 225 -13.75 9.90 24.53
CA VAL A 225 -13.56 9.91 23.06
C VAL A 225 -12.14 9.60 22.62
N SER A 226 -11.31 9.11 23.54
CA SER A 226 -9.89 8.88 23.33
C SER A 226 -9.53 7.42 23.58
N ILE A 227 -8.54 6.92 22.83
CA ILE A 227 -8.02 5.56 23.03
C ILE A 227 -6.91 5.62 24.08
N THR A 228 -7.05 4.85 25.15
CA THR A 228 -6.05 4.74 26.21
C THR A 228 -4.74 4.16 25.64
N GLY A 229 -3.62 4.84 25.88
CA GLY A 229 -2.30 4.41 25.41
C GLY A 229 -2.12 4.40 23.89
N ARG A 230 -2.93 5.15 23.13
CA ARG A 230 -2.87 5.19 21.65
C ARG A 230 -1.47 5.48 21.09
N ASP A 231 -0.71 6.32 21.77
CA ASP A 231 0.67 6.70 21.47
C ASP A 231 1.66 5.52 21.60
N MET A 232 1.31 4.50 22.40
CA MET A 232 2.10 3.29 22.61
C MET A 232 1.69 2.13 21.68
N LEU A 233 0.63 2.31 20.89
CA LEU A 233 0.18 1.29 19.96
C LEU A 233 0.92 1.48 18.62
N TYR A 234 1.39 0.38 18.02
CA TYR A 234 2.12 0.40 16.76
C TYR A 234 1.48 -0.51 15.71
N PRO A 235 1.33 -0.06 14.44
CA PRO A 235 0.74 -0.88 13.38
C PRO A 235 1.76 -1.86 12.78
N ILE A 236 1.31 -3.04 12.40
CA ILE A 236 2.13 -3.98 11.60
C ILE A 236 2.09 -3.54 10.13
N VAL A 237 3.26 -3.20 9.58
CA VAL A 237 3.42 -2.80 8.18
C VAL A 237 3.04 -3.94 7.24
N GLY A 238 2.32 -3.64 6.16
CA GLY A 238 1.82 -4.63 5.19
C GLY A 238 0.41 -5.16 5.48
N TYR A 239 -0.03 -5.17 6.74
CA TYR A 239 -1.38 -5.58 7.14
C TYR A 239 -2.28 -4.39 7.50
N SER A 240 -1.70 -3.35 8.09
CA SER A 240 -2.45 -2.18 8.59
C SER A 240 -2.73 -1.11 7.53
N ASN A 241 -2.39 -1.35 6.26
CA ASN A 241 -2.44 -0.35 5.17
C ASN A 241 -3.82 0.30 5.00
N TYR A 242 -4.88 -0.41 5.39
CA TYR A 242 -6.27 0.02 5.27
C TYR A 242 -6.92 0.42 6.61
N ALA A 243 -6.25 0.22 7.75
CA ALA A 243 -6.70 0.67 9.08
C ALA A 243 -6.40 2.17 9.32
N SER A 244 -6.43 2.97 8.25
CA SER A 244 -5.78 4.28 8.17
C SER A 244 -6.39 5.34 9.08
N ILE A 245 -7.68 5.22 9.43
CA ILE A 245 -8.38 6.23 10.24
C ILE A 245 -7.80 6.30 11.65
N LEU A 246 -7.50 5.14 12.26
CA LEU A 246 -6.98 5.08 13.63
C LEU A 246 -5.55 5.65 13.72
N TRP A 247 -4.79 5.57 12.64
CA TRP A 247 -3.39 5.99 12.62
C TRP A 247 -3.15 7.31 11.91
N ARG A 248 -4.21 8.01 11.47
CA ARG A 248 -4.07 9.21 10.66
C ARG A 248 -3.43 10.36 11.44
N LEU A 249 -2.35 10.89 10.89
CA LEU A 249 -1.57 12.01 11.35
C LEU A 249 -1.73 13.22 10.42
N HIS A 250 -1.61 14.41 10.99
CA HIS A 250 -1.50 15.64 10.22
C HIS A 250 -0.11 15.75 9.58
N TYR A 251 -0.03 15.91 8.27
CA TYR A 251 1.24 15.86 7.52
C TYR A 251 2.35 16.82 7.92
N ILE A 252 2.01 18.03 8.38
CA ILE A 252 3.03 18.99 8.86
C ILE A 252 3.42 18.75 10.33
N LYS A 253 2.43 18.52 11.20
CA LYS A 253 2.63 18.53 12.66
C LYS A 253 2.84 17.13 13.26
N LEU A 254 2.62 16.07 12.48
CA LEU A 254 2.57 14.67 12.90
C LEU A 254 1.66 14.41 14.10
N LYS A 255 0.61 15.22 14.28
CA LYS A 255 -0.33 15.05 15.40
C LYS A 255 -1.52 14.21 14.96
N PHE A 256 -2.09 13.44 15.87
CA PHE A 256 -3.36 12.78 15.62
C PHE A 256 -4.44 13.80 15.23
N HIS A 257 -5.30 13.41 14.30
CA HIS A 257 -6.48 14.21 13.98
C HIS A 257 -7.42 14.24 15.19
N GLN A 258 -7.78 15.44 15.64
CA GLN A 258 -8.68 15.66 16.77
C GLN A 258 -10.08 15.96 16.24
N THR A 259 -11.08 15.23 16.73
CA THR A 259 -12.49 15.39 16.33
C THR A 259 -13.14 16.64 16.92
N ALA A 260 -12.59 17.20 18.01
CA ALA A 260 -13.19 18.27 18.79
C ALA A 260 -12.15 19.13 19.55
N PRO A 261 -12.48 20.35 19.98
CA PRO A 261 -11.61 21.22 20.79
C PRO A 261 -11.58 20.82 22.29
N LEU A 262 -11.45 19.54 22.59
CA LEU A 262 -11.42 19.00 23.96
C LEU A 262 -10.02 19.10 24.60
N PRO A 263 -9.92 19.04 25.95
CA PRO A 263 -8.65 19.10 26.66
C PRO A 263 -8.02 17.71 26.72
N PHE A 264 -7.59 17.23 25.54
CA PHE A 264 -6.92 15.94 25.42
C PHE A 264 -5.62 15.90 26.22
N ASP A 265 -5.27 14.70 26.65
CA ASP A 265 -3.99 14.45 27.31
C ASP A 265 -2.81 14.80 26.39
N ARG A 266 -1.68 15.17 27.01
CA ARG A 266 -0.47 15.62 26.30
C ARG A 266 -0.02 14.60 25.24
N ALA A 267 -0.13 13.31 25.57
CA ALA A 267 0.17 12.18 24.69
C ALA A 267 -0.55 12.25 23.34
N GLN A 268 -1.76 12.81 23.27
CA GLN A 268 -2.57 12.87 22.04
C GLN A 268 -2.39 14.18 21.27
N VAL A 269 -1.88 15.22 21.93
CA VAL A 269 -1.68 16.55 21.35
C VAL A 269 -0.25 16.73 20.86
N GLN A 270 0.71 15.95 21.37
CA GLN A 270 2.10 15.98 20.93
C GLN A 270 2.27 15.36 19.53
N PRO A 271 3.28 15.80 18.77
CA PRO A 271 3.70 15.12 17.55
C PRO A 271 4.02 13.64 17.83
N GLN A 272 3.52 12.75 16.99
CA GLN A 272 3.71 11.30 17.05
C GLN A 272 4.92 10.89 16.21
N THR A 273 6.08 11.46 16.54
CA THR A 273 7.34 11.22 15.82
C THR A 273 7.78 9.76 15.96
N GLU A 274 7.68 9.18 17.15
CA GLU A 274 8.09 7.79 17.40
C GLU A 274 7.29 6.77 16.57
N LEU A 275 5.95 6.91 16.54
CA LEU A 275 5.06 6.10 15.69
C LEU A 275 5.44 6.22 14.21
N PHE A 276 5.67 7.46 13.75
CA PHE A 276 6.00 7.70 12.34
C PHE A 276 7.38 7.12 11.98
N CYS A 277 8.39 7.32 12.82
CA CYS A 277 9.71 6.74 12.69
C CYS A 277 9.64 5.20 12.69
N TYR A 278 8.88 4.61 13.61
CA TYR A 278 8.71 3.15 13.69
C TYR A 278 8.18 2.55 12.37
N VAL A 279 7.23 3.22 11.73
CA VAL A 279 6.69 2.77 10.43
C VAL A 279 7.74 2.92 9.33
N ILE A 280 8.41 4.07 9.23
CA ILE A 280 9.40 4.32 8.17
C ILE A 280 10.55 3.32 8.21
N LYS A 281 10.99 2.91 9.40
CA LYS A 281 12.10 1.97 9.61
C LYS A 281 11.86 0.56 9.07
N GLN A 282 10.63 0.23 8.69
CA GLN A 282 10.29 -1.11 8.20
C GLN A 282 10.30 -1.19 6.67
N LEU A 283 10.61 -2.39 6.17
CA LEU A 283 10.48 -2.72 4.75
C LEU A 283 9.02 -2.56 4.29
N ASN A 284 8.83 -2.13 3.04
CA ASN A 284 7.51 -1.93 2.42
C ASN A 284 6.59 -0.93 3.15
N SER A 285 7.17 -0.03 3.96
CA SER A 285 6.43 0.95 4.75
C SER A 285 5.77 2.08 3.95
N ARG A 286 6.18 2.28 2.70
CA ARG A 286 5.75 3.40 1.84
C ARG A 286 4.24 3.63 1.84
N ASP A 287 3.48 2.57 1.56
CA ASP A 287 2.04 2.69 1.40
C ASP A 287 1.35 3.03 2.72
N LEU A 288 1.82 2.48 3.85
CA LEU A 288 1.34 2.83 5.17
C LEU A 288 1.75 4.26 5.55
N ALA A 289 3.01 4.65 5.33
CA ALA A 289 3.52 5.98 5.66
C ALA A 289 2.72 7.09 4.95
N PHE A 290 2.37 6.92 3.67
CA PHE A 290 1.50 7.87 2.96
C PHE A 290 0.06 7.85 3.49
N SER A 291 -0.45 6.67 3.84
CA SER A 291 -1.78 6.50 4.43
C SER A 291 -1.89 7.19 5.79
N LEU A 292 -0.87 7.06 6.65
CA LEU A 292 -0.77 7.76 7.94
C LEU A 292 -0.88 9.25 7.75
N VAL A 293 -0.14 9.79 6.81
CA VAL A 293 -0.01 11.24 6.60
C VAL A 293 -1.20 11.82 5.80
N GLY A 294 -2.06 10.96 5.25
CA GLY A 294 -3.23 11.35 4.49
C GLY A 294 -2.92 12.00 3.15
N ILE A 295 -1.73 11.72 2.59
CA ILE A 295 -1.31 12.22 1.27
C ILE A 295 -1.64 11.16 0.22
N ALA A 296 -2.32 11.58 -0.86
CA ALA A 296 -2.61 10.70 -1.98
C ALA A 296 -1.30 10.27 -2.67
N ARG A 297 -1.25 9.02 -3.14
CA ARG A 297 -0.06 8.34 -3.71
C ARG A 297 0.69 9.10 -4.82
N ASN A 298 0.06 10.12 -5.42
CA ASN A 298 0.56 10.83 -6.62
C ASN A 298 1.00 12.28 -6.35
N VAL A 299 0.95 12.77 -5.11
CA VAL A 299 1.37 14.15 -4.81
C VAL A 299 2.88 14.19 -4.58
N LYS A 300 3.62 14.81 -5.50
CA LYS A 300 5.06 15.13 -5.37
C LYS A 300 5.28 16.29 -4.40
N GLN A 301 4.82 16.15 -3.16
CA GLN A 301 5.05 17.13 -2.10
C GLN A 301 6.19 16.66 -1.22
N ARG A 302 7.11 17.58 -0.90
CA ARG A 302 8.21 17.33 0.05
C ARG A 302 7.62 17.17 1.45
N ILE A 303 7.99 16.08 2.13
CA ILE A 303 7.54 15.80 3.51
C ILE A 303 8.78 15.78 4.41
N THR A 304 9.08 16.91 5.05
CA THR A 304 10.27 17.08 5.91
C THR A 304 10.34 16.07 7.04
N ALA A 305 9.19 15.68 7.60
CA ALA A 305 9.09 14.64 8.62
C ALA A 305 9.70 13.29 8.18
N ILE A 306 9.56 12.91 6.91
CA ILE A 306 10.16 11.67 6.39
C ILE A 306 11.68 11.84 6.28
N GLU A 307 12.15 13.01 5.81
CA GLU A 307 13.58 13.32 5.70
C GLU A 307 14.27 13.25 7.07
N GLU A 308 13.65 13.84 8.09
CA GLU A 308 14.13 13.80 9.47
C GLU A 308 14.16 12.37 10.02
N SER A 309 13.09 11.60 9.80
CA SER A 309 12.99 10.19 10.25
C SER A 309 14.00 9.27 9.58
N LEU A 310 14.27 9.48 8.28
CA LEU A 310 15.31 8.74 7.56
C LEU A 310 16.71 9.13 8.01
N ALA A 311 16.96 10.42 8.27
CA ALA A 311 18.23 10.87 8.85
C ALA A 311 18.47 10.22 10.23
N ASP A 312 17.44 10.12 11.07
CA ASP A 312 17.52 9.42 12.36
C ASP A 312 17.80 7.92 12.21
N LEU A 313 17.18 7.27 11.22
CA LEU A 313 17.48 5.87 10.90
C LEU A 313 18.95 5.69 10.49
N LEU A 314 19.47 6.57 9.62
CA LEU A 314 20.86 6.48 9.15
C LEU A 314 21.86 6.70 10.29
N ILE A 315 21.60 7.66 11.18
CA ILE A 315 22.47 7.90 12.36
C ILE A 315 22.40 6.71 13.31
N TRP A 316 21.20 6.18 13.58
CA TRP A 316 21.04 4.99 14.40
C TRP A 316 21.82 3.80 13.84
N ASN A 317 21.76 3.56 12.53
CA ASN A 317 22.51 2.49 11.88
C ASN A 317 24.03 2.67 12.01
N ILE A 318 24.56 3.89 11.93
CA ILE A 318 26.00 4.15 12.15
C ILE A 318 26.41 3.66 13.54
N LEU A 319 25.61 4.00 14.56
CA LEU A 319 25.87 3.61 15.94
C LEU A 319 25.72 2.10 16.17
N GLU A 320 24.72 1.47 15.56
CA GLU A 320 24.50 0.02 15.67
C GLU A 320 25.53 -0.79 14.89
N THR A 321 26.04 -0.29 13.76
CA THR A 321 27.07 -0.98 12.96
C THR A 321 28.28 -1.33 13.81
N ASN A 322 28.67 -0.43 14.73
CA ASN A 322 29.82 -0.66 15.62
C ASN A 322 29.57 -1.74 16.68
N LYS A 323 28.32 -2.17 16.89
CA LYS A 323 27.96 -3.28 17.79
C LYS A 323 27.91 -4.63 17.07
N ILE A 324 27.75 -4.62 15.74
CA ILE A 324 27.65 -5.83 14.91
C ILE A 324 29.07 -6.26 14.52
N GLN A 325 29.49 -7.44 14.99
CA GLN A 325 30.84 -7.95 14.77
C GLN A 325 31.00 -8.65 13.41
N ASP A 326 29.94 -9.22 12.85
CA ASP A 326 29.96 -9.97 11.61
C ASP A 326 29.62 -9.08 10.40
N PHE A 327 30.37 -9.27 9.31
CA PHE A 327 30.18 -8.49 8.08
C PHE A 327 28.80 -8.73 7.44
N GLU A 328 28.26 -9.95 7.50
CA GLU A 328 26.95 -10.28 6.92
C GLU A 328 25.81 -9.55 7.64
N GLY A 329 25.85 -9.46 8.98
CA GLY A 329 24.90 -8.66 9.76
C GLY A 329 24.96 -7.17 9.40
N GLN A 330 26.16 -6.63 9.18
CA GLN A 330 26.33 -5.23 8.72
C GLN A 330 25.75 -5.04 7.31
N LEU A 331 26.09 -5.92 6.37
CA LEU A 331 25.57 -5.89 5.00
C LEU A 331 24.04 -5.98 5.00
N HIS A 332 23.46 -6.86 5.81
CA HIS A 332 22.01 -7.00 5.93
C HIS A 332 21.35 -5.70 6.43
N LEU A 333 21.87 -5.09 7.49
CA LEU A 333 21.35 -3.83 8.04
C LEU A 333 21.34 -2.72 6.98
N TRP A 334 22.45 -2.55 6.27
CA TRP A 334 22.62 -1.46 5.31
C TRP A 334 21.91 -1.71 3.98
N THR A 335 21.79 -2.95 3.52
CA THR A 335 20.99 -3.30 2.33
C THR A 335 19.50 -3.08 2.59
N VAL A 336 18.97 -3.50 3.74
CA VAL A 336 17.59 -3.22 4.17
C VAL A 336 17.34 -1.71 4.23
N THR A 337 18.28 -0.95 4.78
CA THR A 337 18.18 0.51 4.88
C THR A 337 18.23 1.17 3.50
N ALA A 338 19.13 0.71 2.62
CA ALA A 338 19.20 1.20 1.24
C ALA A 338 17.88 0.97 0.51
N HIS A 339 17.28 -0.21 0.64
CA HIS A 339 15.96 -0.51 0.07
C HIS A 339 14.88 0.46 0.57
N ILE A 340 14.84 0.76 1.88
CA ILE A 340 13.88 1.72 2.45
C ILE A 340 14.10 3.11 1.85
N VAL A 341 15.33 3.63 1.92
CA VAL A 341 15.65 4.99 1.48
C VAL A 341 15.41 5.17 -0.02
N LEU A 342 15.86 4.24 -0.85
CA LEU A 342 15.74 4.32 -2.31
C LEU A 342 14.27 4.35 -2.76
N VAL A 343 13.38 3.60 -2.11
CA VAL A 343 11.93 3.63 -2.42
C VAL A 343 11.33 5.01 -2.21
N TYR A 344 11.74 5.73 -1.15
CA TYR A 344 11.25 7.08 -0.90
C TYR A 344 11.89 8.13 -1.83
N VAL A 345 13.17 7.98 -2.14
CA VAL A 345 13.89 8.86 -3.10
C VAL A 345 13.27 8.74 -4.50
N GLN A 346 12.93 7.53 -4.94
CA GLN A 346 12.34 7.29 -6.26
C GLN A 346 11.03 8.03 -6.52
N ASN A 347 10.20 8.16 -5.48
CA ASN A 347 8.87 8.75 -5.56
C ASN A 347 8.88 10.30 -5.42
N ILE A 348 10.07 10.92 -5.28
CA ILE A 348 10.25 12.39 -5.20
C ILE A 348 9.50 12.99 -3.98
N CYS A 349 9.43 12.24 -2.88
CA CYS A 349 8.84 12.74 -1.63
C CYS A 349 9.88 13.42 -0.71
N ILE A 350 11.16 13.30 -1.06
CA ILE A 350 12.32 13.69 -0.25
C ILE A 350 13.39 14.32 -1.15
N THR A 351 14.10 15.32 -0.63
CA THR A 351 15.34 15.83 -1.25
C THR A 351 16.58 15.26 -0.56
N LEU A 352 17.61 14.98 -1.36
CA LEU A 352 18.90 14.54 -0.84
C LEU A 352 19.49 15.58 0.13
N SER A 353 19.42 16.87 -0.19
CA SER A 353 19.77 17.96 0.74
C SER A 353 19.05 17.91 2.06
N GLY A 354 17.75 17.60 2.07
CA GLY A 354 16.95 17.57 3.31
C GLY A 354 17.50 16.54 4.29
N ILE A 355 17.78 15.34 3.79
CA ILE A 355 18.42 14.27 4.57
C ILE A 355 19.84 14.70 4.99
N LEU A 356 20.68 15.13 4.05
CA LEU A 356 22.10 15.43 4.31
C LEU A 356 22.28 16.60 5.29
N ASN A 357 21.48 17.66 5.18
CA ASN A 357 21.51 18.78 6.13
C ASN A 357 21.15 18.34 7.54
N THR A 358 20.11 17.50 7.67
CA THR A 358 19.70 16.97 8.98
C THR A 358 20.78 16.07 9.57
N ILE A 359 21.43 15.25 8.74
CA ILE A 359 22.56 14.42 9.15
C ILE A 359 23.73 15.31 9.60
N ASN A 360 24.14 16.31 8.82
CA ASN A 360 25.25 17.21 9.18
C ASN A 360 25.00 17.92 10.51
N LEU A 361 23.79 18.45 10.71
CA LEU A 361 23.41 19.12 11.97
C LEU A 361 23.50 18.17 13.17
N LYS A 362 23.04 16.93 13.02
CA LYS A 362 23.06 15.93 14.10
C LYS A 362 24.47 15.38 14.33
N ILE A 363 25.23 15.08 13.28
CA ILE A 363 26.62 14.59 13.35
C ILE A 363 27.54 15.62 14.02
N ALA A 364 27.34 16.92 13.78
CA ALA A 364 28.10 17.98 14.46
C ALA A 364 27.98 17.93 16.00
N SER A 365 26.95 17.26 16.55
CA SER A 365 26.75 17.09 17.99
C SER A 365 27.42 15.85 18.60
N PHE A 366 27.95 14.93 17.78
CA PHE A 366 28.60 13.70 18.25
C PHE A 366 30.15 13.81 18.20
N PRO A 367 30.88 13.22 19.18
CA PRO A 367 32.33 13.17 19.13
C PRO A 367 32.82 12.23 18.00
N GLY A 368 33.81 12.71 17.22
CA GLY A 368 34.38 12.04 16.04
C GLY A 368 34.74 10.54 16.11
N PRO A 369 35.28 9.98 17.23
CA PRO A 369 35.64 8.56 17.29
C PRO A 369 34.44 7.59 17.35
N VAL A 370 33.20 8.10 17.42
CA VAL A 370 31.99 7.26 17.59
C VAL A 370 31.49 6.65 16.27
N TYR A 371 31.96 7.11 15.10
CA TYR A 371 31.41 6.67 13.81
C TYR A 371 31.93 5.32 13.32
N GLY A 372 33.15 4.92 13.70
CA GLY A 372 33.74 3.61 13.35
C GLY A 372 33.64 3.26 11.86
N ILE A 373 33.27 2.02 11.55
CA ILE A 373 33.08 1.52 10.17
C ILE A 373 31.72 1.99 9.59
N GLY A 374 30.78 2.42 10.46
CA GLY A 374 29.47 2.92 10.04
C GLY A 374 29.53 4.13 9.10
N ARG A 375 30.61 4.93 9.14
CA ARG A 375 30.83 6.05 8.20
C ARG A 375 31.00 5.58 6.75
N ASP A 376 31.67 4.46 6.53
CA ASP A 376 31.94 3.91 5.19
C ASP A 376 30.64 3.36 4.59
N TRP A 377 29.83 2.69 5.40
CA TRP A 377 28.50 2.22 5.01
C TRP A 377 27.51 3.35 4.71
N LEU A 378 27.55 4.44 5.48
CA LEU A 378 26.78 5.65 5.17
C LEU A 378 27.19 6.19 3.79
N MET A 379 28.49 6.27 3.51
CA MET A 379 28.98 6.73 2.20
C MET A 379 28.59 5.78 1.07
N TRP A 380 28.61 4.48 1.30
CA TRP A 380 28.12 3.49 0.34
C TRP A 380 26.65 3.75 -0.01
N LEU A 381 25.77 3.92 1.00
CA LEU A 381 24.35 4.20 0.79
C LEU A 381 24.12 5.55 0.09
N ILE A 382 24.84 6.61 0.47
CA ILE A 382 24.75 7.92 -0.21
C ILE A 382 25.16 7.79 -1.67
N GLY A 383 26.18 6.99 -1.98
CA GLY A 383 26.60 6.69 -3.35
C GLY A 383 25.47 6.07 -4.18
N GLN A 384 24.72 5.12 -3.60
CA GLN A 384 23.53 4.54 -4.23
C GLN A 384 22.49 5.61 -4.58
N MET A 385 22.26 6.58 -3.68
CA MET A 385 21.32 7.68 -3.90
C MET A 385 21.80 8.67 -4.97
N LEU A 386 23.07 9.07 -4.93
CA LEU A 386 23.67 10.04 -5.87
C LEU A 386 23.51 9.59 -7.32
N CYS A 387 23.88 8.34 -7.61
CA CYS A 387 23.79 7.79 -8.95
C CYS A 387 22.33 7.73 -9.43
N HIS A 388 21.37 7.50 -8.52
CA HIS A 388 19.95 7.48 -8.88
C HIS A 388 19.39 8.87 -9.21
N VAL A 389 19.70 9.90 -8.41
CA VAL A 389 19.13 11.25 -8.54
C VAL A 389 19.57 11.96 -9.82
N LEU A 390 20.82 11.76 -10.25
CA LEU A 390 21.39 12.44 -11.41
C LEU A 390 20.71 12.09 -12.74
N ASN A 391 20.10 10.91 -12.84
CA ASN A 391 19.45 10.43 -14.07
C ASN A 391 18.07 11.08 -14.34
N LYS A 392 17.44 11.71 -13.35
CA LYS A 392 16.10 12.32 -13.49
C LYS A 392 16.15 13.79 -13.93
N ASN A 393 17.25 14.27 -14.53
CA ASN A 393 17.43 15.66 -15.00
C ASN A 393 17.35 16.76 -13.91
N HIS A 394 17.44 16.39 -12.62
CA HIS A 394 17.39 17.33 -11.49
C HIS A 394 18.73 18.02 -11.17
N VAL A 395 19.75 17.85 -12.03
CA VAL A 395 21.10 18.42 -11.86
C VAL A 395 21.08 19.93 -11.61
N LYS A 396 20.08 20.65 -12.17
CA LYS A 396 19.97 22.12 -12.09
C LYS A 396 19.62 22.67 -10.70
N SER A 397 18.99 21.90 -9.80
CA SER A 397 18.56 22.37 -8.48
C SER A 397 19.47 21.92 -7.32
N ALA A 398 20.59 21.25 -7.61
CA ALA A 398 21.31 20.43 -6.63
C ALA A 398 22.70 20.96 -6.23
N TRP A 399 23.12 22.16 -6.65
CA TRP A 399 24.43 22.72 -6.28
C TRP A 399 24.62 22.82 -4.75
N SER A 400 23.60 23.24 -4.01
CA SER A 400 23.59 23.24 -2.55
C SER A 400 23.77 21.84 -1.96
N ASP A 401 23.16 20.83 -2.58
CA ASP A 401 23.10 19.46 -2.08
C ASP A 401 24.49 18.79 -2.15
N TYR A 402 25.25 19.09 -3.20
CA TYR A 402 26.60 18.53 -3.40
C TYR A 402 27.64 19.18 -2.48
N LEU A 403 27.51 20.47 -2.19
CA LEU A 403 28.39 21.15 -1.22
C LEU A 403 28.22 20.56 0.19
N VAL A 404 26.96 20.35 0.61
CA VAL A 404 26.62 19.74 1.90
C VAL A 404 27.23 18.34 2.04
N LEU A 405 27.30 17.58 0.94
CA LEU A 405 27.95 16.26 0.94
C LEU A 405 29.47 16.35 1.02
N LEU A 406 30.12 17.28 0.32
CA LEU A 406 31.57 17.48 0.44
C LEU A 406 31.96 17.87 1.87
N ASP A 407 31.16 18.70 2.52
CA ASP A 407 31.35 19.08 3.92
C ASP A 407 31.14 17.88 4.85
N LEU A 408 30.11 17.05 4.61
CA LEU A 408 29.87 15.82 5.38
C LEU A 408 31.05 14.85 5.29
N ILE A 409 31.63 14.66 4.10
CA ILE A 409 32.81 13.80 3.90
C ILE A 409 33.99 14.32 4.73
N ARG A 410 34.23 15.64 4.72
CA ARG A 410 35.32 16.25 5.52
C ARG A 410 35.11 16.07 7.02
N VAL A 411 33.87 16.14 7.50
CA VAL A 411 33.53 15.93 8.92
C VAL A 411 33.74 14.47 9.32
N LEU A 412 33.39 13.51 8.46
CA LEU A 412 33.48 12.08 8.76
C LEU A 412 34.88 11.50 8.61
N TYR A 413 35.73 12.11 7.80
CA TYR A 413 37.12 11.68 7.55
C TYR A 413 38.12 12.79 7.91
N PRO A 414 38.27 13.14 9.20
CA PRO A 414 39.22 14.15 9.66
C PRO A 414 40.68 13.64 9.70
N ASP A 415 40.92 12.40 9.27
CA ASP A 415 42.22 11.73 9.40
C ASP A 415 43.32 12.46 8.62
N ASN A 416 44.43 12.80 9.30
CA ASN A 416 45.56 13.51 8.70
C ASN A 416 46.45 12.58 7.84
N GLN A 417 46.39 11.27 8.10
CA GLN A 417 47.12 10.23 7.36
C GLN A 417 46.19 9.58 6.33
N PRO A 418 46.70 9.19 5.15
CA PRO A 418 45.92 8.47 4.16
C PRO A 418 45.46 7.10 4.71
N LEU A 419 44.21 6.73 4.43
CA LEU A 419 43.67 5.42 4.76
C LEU A 419 44.37 4.33 3.94
N PRO A 420 44.55 3.12 4.50
CA PRO A 420 45.17 2.00 3.80
C PRO A 420 44.30 1.52 2.63
N GLU A 421 44.93 0.97 1.60
CA GLU A 421 44.24 0.32 0.48
C GLU A 421 43.55 -0.98 0.93
N PRO A 422 42.27 -1.18 0.56
CA PRO A 422 41.54 -2.39 0.92
C PRO A 422 41.90 -3.59 0.02
N ASP A 423 41.57 -4.80 0.47
CA ASP A 423 41.62 -5.98 -0.39
C ASP A 423 40.45 -5.96 -1.39
N TYR A 424 40.77 -5.65 -2.64
CA TYR A 424 39.79 -5.59 -3.73
C TYR A 424 39.13 -6.92 -4.09
N ARG A 425 39.62 -8.05 -3.57
CA ARG A 425 38.94 -9.35 -3.71
C ARG A 425 37.77 -9.52 -2.76
N ASP A 426 37.71 -8.71 -1.70
CA ASP A 426 36.62 -8.71 -0.73
C ASP A 426 35.61 -7.59 -1.01
N PHE A 427 34.34 -7.84 -0.71
CA PHE A 427 33.27 -6.86 -0.90
C PHE A 427 33.50 -5.62 -0.03
N GLN A 428 34.14 -5.77 1.13
CA GLN A 428 34.46 -4.66 2.03
C GLN A 428 35.21 -3.53 1.30
N SER A 429 35.98 -3.83 0.24
CA SER A 429 36.62 -2.82 -0.59
C SER A 429 35.62 -1.80 -1.15
N VAL A 430 34.47 -2.25 -1.67
CA VAL A 430 33.41 -1.39 -2.22
C VAL A 430 32.88 -0.41 -1.18
N VAL A 431 32.75 -0.87 0.07
CA VAL A 431 32.26 -0.04 1.19
C VAL A 431 33.34 0.94 1.63
N SER A 432 34.57 0.47 1.87
CA SER A 432 35.68 1.32 2.31
C SER A 432 36.08 2.40 1.31
N THR A 433 35.98 2.13 0.00
CA THR A 433 36.28 3.12 -1.03
C THR A 433 35.11 4.05 -1.34
N ALA A 434 33.92 3.83 -0.76
CA ALA A 434 32.72 4.55 -1.13
C ALA A 434 32.85 6.08 -0.95
N ALA A 435 33.51 6.52 0.12
CA ALA A 435 33.78 7.94 0.36
C ALA A 435 34.64 8.56 -0.74
N ALA A 436 35.73 7.87 -1.11
CA ALA A 436 36.62 8.28 -2.18
C ALA A 436 35.92 8.24 -3.55
N SER A 437 35.10 7.23 -3.81
CA SER A 437 34.30 7.11 -5.04
C SER A 437 33.30 8.25 -5.16
N ASN A 438 32.57 8.57 -4.09
CA ASN A 438 31.63 9.70 -4.06
C ASN A 438 32.35 11.03 -4.29
N TRP A 439 33.47 11.26 -3.59
CA TRP A 439 34.28 12.47 -3.75
C TRP A 439 34.78 12.64 -5.18
N TYR A 440 35.37 11.58 -5.74
CA TYR A 440 35.93 11.57 -7.09
C TYR A 440 34.84 11.84 -8.12
N PHE A 441 33.71 11.15 -8.02
CA PHE A 441 32.58 11.31 -8.92
C PHE A 441 32.00 12.73 -8.89
N LEU A 442 31.85 13.33 -7.69
CA LEU A 442 31.34 14.69 -7.54
C LEU A 442 32.27 15.73 -8.17
N THR A 443 33.57 15.63 -7.88
CA THR A 443 34.57 16.64 -8.29
C THR A 443 34.93 16.55 -9.77
N THR A 444 34.92 15.36 -10.37
CA THR A 444 35.31 15.16 -11.77
C THR A 444 34.15 15.19 -12.76
N ARG A 445 32.93 14.86 -12.33
CA ARG A 445 31.78 14.73 -13.24
C ARG A 445 30.64 15.68 -12.91
N VAL A 446 30.17 15.68 -11.67
CA VAL A 446 28.96 16.44 -11.30
C VAL A 446 29.22 17.95 -11.28
N ILE A 447 30.24 18.39 -10.54
CA ILE A 447 30.57 19.81 -10.38
C ILE A 447 30.96 20.45 -11.73
N PRO A 448 31.83 19.84 -12.56
CA PRO A 448 32.14 20.37 -13.89
C PRO A 448 30.92 20.42 -14.81
N ALA A 449 30.04 19.41 -14.79
CA ALA A 449 28.82 19.40 -15.60
C ALA A 449 27.86 20.54 -15.20
N ILE A 450 27.72 20.85 -13.91
CA ILE A 450 26.89 21.97 -13.43
C ILE A 450 27.51 23.30 -13.86
N ALA A 451 28.83 23.47 -13.71
CA ALA A 451 29.53 24.69 -14.10
C ALA A 451 29.44 24.96 -15.62
N ALA A 452 29.45 23.91 -16.45
CA ALA A 452 29.21 24.04 -17.89
C ALA A 452 27.79 24.55 -18.23
N THR A 453 26.80 24.30 -17.37
CA THR A 453 25.42 24.78 -17.54
C THR A 453 25.14 26.16 -16.96
N ASN A 454 25.84 26.54 -15.89
CA ASN A 454 25.71 27.84 -15.21
C ASN A 454 26.91 28.72 -15.58
N GLN A 455 26.79 29.49 -16.67
CA GLN A 455 27.85 30.30 -17.29
C GLN A 455 28.48 31.42 -16.41
N SER A 456 28.36 31.38 -15.08
CA SER A 456 28.73 32.50 -14.18
C SER A 456 29.24 32.12 -12.79
N THR A 457 29.88 30.95 -12.59
CA THR A 457 30.58 30.67 -11.31
C THR A 457 31.99 30.15 -11.55
N SER A 458 32.99 30.83 -10.98
CA SER A 458 34.33 30.29 -10.82
C SER A 458 34.24 29.04 -9.93
N LEU A 459 34.71 27.91 -10.45
CA LEU A 459 34.73 26.64 -9.74
C LEU A 459 35.63 26.75 -8.49
N PRO A 460 35.12 26.51 -7.27
CA PRO A 460 36.00 26.32 -6.12
C PRO A 460 36.87 25.09 -6.36
N GLN A 461 38.19 25.22 -6.30
CA GLN A 461 39.07 24.06 -6.28
C GLN A 461 38.93 23.35 -4.93
N HIS A 462 38.22 22.23 -4.91
CA HIS A 462 38.13 21.39 -3.72
C HIS A 462 39.36 20.49 -3.62
N GLN A 463 40.22 20.74 -2.63
CA GLN A 463 41.34 19.85 -2.31
C GLN A 463 40.81 18.52 -1.75
N THR A 464 41.33 17.41 -2.27
CA THR A 464 41.01 16.05 -1.77
C THR A 464 41.44 15.93 -0.30
N PRO A 465 40.56 15.41 0.59
CA PRO A 465 40.95 15.13 1.97
C PRO A 465 42.14 14.17 2.05
N ASN A 466 43.11 14.44 2.93
CA ASN A 466 44.33 13.62 3.08
C ASN A 466 44.00 12.15 3.35
N ALA A 467 42.98 11.89 4.16
CA ALA A 467 42.46 10.54 4.44
C ALA A 467 42.13 9.74 3.18
N LEU A 468 41.55 10.39 2.15
CA LEU A 468 41.04 9.73 0.94
C LEU A 468 42.03 9.80 -0.23
N TYR A 469 43.18 10.46 -0.06
CA TYR A 469 44.10 10.77 -1.14
C TYR A 469 44.53 9.53 -1.93
N LEU A 470 44.97 8.48 -1.23
CA LEU A 470 45.46 7.25 -1.82
C LEU A 470 44.38 6.53 -2.64
N HIS A 471 43.18 6.35 -2.07
CA HIS A 471 42.06 5.72 -2.77
C HIS A 471 41.66 6.53 -4.01
N VAL A 472 41.63 7.87 -3.94
CA VAL A 472 41.30 8.72 -5.09
C VAL A 472 42.34 8.60 -6.21
N GLU A 473 43.63 8.48 -5.90
CA GLU A 473 44.67 8.21 -6.90
C GLU A 473 44.48 6.83 -7.54
N THR A 474 44.17 5.81 -6.75
CA THR A 474 43.87 4.47 -7.24
C THR A 474 42.67 4.49 -8.19
N LEU A 475 41.57 5.18 -7.83
CA LEU A 475 40.38 5.31 -8.68
C LEU A 475 40.68 6.01 -10.02
N LYS A 476 41.50 7.07 -10.02
CA LYS A 476 41.96 7.73 -11.25
C LYS A 476 42.68 6.74 -12.16
N SER A 477 43.60 5.97 -11.60
CA SER A 477 44.36 4.97 -12.36
C SER A 477 43.49 3.85 -12.95
N LEU A 478 42.38 3.51 -12.29
CA LEU A 478 41.46 2.47 -12.73
C LEU A 478 40.56 2.93 -13.89
N GLU A 479 40.15 4.20 -13.90
CA GLU A 479 39.37 4.78 -14.99
C GLU A 479 40.13 4.74 -16.32
N ASP A 480 41.44 5.01 -16.28
CA ASP A 480 42.32 4.98 -17.46
C ASP A 480 42.52 3.57 -18.04
N ARG A 481 42.36 2.52 -17.23
CA ARG A 481 42.74 1.14 -17.59
C ARG A 481 41.68 0.30 -18.29
N LYS A 482 40.44 0.79 -18.51
CA LYS A 482 39.32 0.07 -19.17
C LYS A 482 39.32 -1.45 -18.91
N LEU A 483 38.85 -1.85 -17.73
CA LEU A 483 38.85 -3.25 -17.29
C LEU A 483 38.03 -4.15 -18.24
N SER A 484 38.65 -5.20 -18.75
CA SER A 484 38.07 -6.16 -19.72
C SER A 484 37.61 -7.49 -19.09
N SER A 485 37.91 -7.72 -17.81
CA SER A 485 37.57 -8.93 -17.05
C SER A 485 36.90 -8.60 -15.71
N ILE A 486 36.12 -9.54 -15.18
CA ILE A 486 35.46 -9.46 -13.87
C ILE A 486 36.26 -10.31 -12.87
N ASP A 487 37.48 -9.88 -12.56
CA ASP A 487 38.40 -10.64 -11.70
C ASP A 487 38.22 -10.31 -10.20
N ASP A 488 37.82 -9.07 -9.89
CA ASP A 488 37.63 -8.57 -8.52
C ASP A 488 36.67 -7.36 -8.46
N TYR A 489 36.48 -6.77 -7.28
CA TYR A 489 35.51 -5.69 -7.09
C TYR A 489 35.92 -4.34 -7.69
N ARG A 490 37.15 -4.18 -8.19
CA ARG A 490 37.56 -2.95 -8.92
C ARG A 490 36.73 -2.75 -10.17
N PHE A 491 36.28 -3.83 -10.80
CA PHE A 491 35.36 -3.77 -11.94
C PHE A 491 34.08 -3.01 -11.57
N TYR A 492 33.42 -3.38 -10.47
CA TYR A 492 32.16 -2.74 -10.05
C TYR A 492 32.36 -1.32 -9.51
N ILE A 493 33.47 -1.08 -8.78
CA ILE A 493 33.81 0.27 -8.29
C ILE A 493 34.00 1.23 -9.47
N SER A 494 34.80 0.86 -10.46
CA SER A 494 35.00 1.66 -11.68
C SER A 494 33.72 1.83 -12.47
N TRP A 495 32.91 0.78 -12.58
CA TRP A 495 31.64 0.84 -13.29
C TRP A 495 30.67 1.83 -12.63
N ASN A 496 30.58 1.85 -11.30
CA ASN A 496 29.74 2.79 -10.56
C ASN A 496 30.11 4.26 -10.82
N LEU A 497 31.40 4.55 -11.05
CA LEU A 497 31.88 5.89 -11.37
C LEU A 497 31.48 6.35 -12.78
N VAL A 498 31.50 5.44 -13.75
CA VAL A 498 31.30 5.76 -15.16
C VAL A 498 29.90 5.47 -15.69
N GLY A 499 29.04 4.80 -14.92
CA GLY A 499 27.74 4.28 -15.38
C GLY A 499 26.81 5.33 -16.01
N ASN A 500 26.91 6.60 -15.57
CA ASN A 500 26.12 7.71 -16.11
C ASN A 500 26.60 8.20 -17.50
N ASP A 501 27.79 7.82 -17.95
CA ASP A 501 28.30 8.15 -19.28
C ASP A 501 28.09 6.96 -20.23
N PRO A 502 27.19 7.08 -21.22
CA PRO A 502 26.86 5.97 -22.11
C PRO A 502 28.07 5.46 -22.90
N LYS A 503 29.07 6.29 -23.21
CA LYS A 503 30.26 5.87 -23.97
C LYS A 503 31.21 5.02 -23.11
N LEU A 504 31.39 5.41 -21.85
CA LEU A 504 32.29 4.71 -20.93
C LEU A 504 31.62 3.52 -20.26
N ASN A 505 30.30 3.50 -20.18
CA ASN A 505 29.50 2.40 -19.64
C ASN A 505 29.45 1.17 -20.57
N SER A 506 29.46 1.36 -21.90
CA SER A 506 29.28 0.26 -22.88
C SER A 506 30.25 -0.92 -22.68
N PRO A 507 31.57 -0.73 -22.48
CA PRO A 507 32.49 -1.85 -22.30
C PRO A 507 32.18 -2.70 -21.07
N TYR A 508 31.76 -2.08 -19.95
CA TYR A 508 31.39 -2.81 -18.72
C TYR A 508 30.13 -3.63 -18.93
N MET A 509 29.12 -3.06 -19.60
CA MET A 509 27.92 -3.78 -20.00
C MET A 509 28.24 -4.98 -20.90
N ASP A 510 29.06 -4.77 -21.93
CA ASP A 510 29.42 -5.82 -22.87
C ASP A 510 30.17 -6.97 -22.18
N THR A 511 31.09 -6.65 -21.26
CA THR A 511 31.81 -7.65 -20.47
C THR A 511 30.85 -8.44 -19.57
N LEU A 512 29.95 -7.76 -18.83
CA LEU A 512 28.97 -8.44 -17.98
C LEU A 512 28.07 -9.37 -18.81
N PHE A 513 27.55 -8.88 -19.94
CA PHE A 513 26.68 -9.68 -20.80
C PHE A 513 27.40 -10.86 -21.42
N LYS A 514 28.67 -10.73 -21.83
CA LYS A 514 29.47 -11.85 -22.32
C LYS A 514 29.68 -12.95 -21.27
N VAL A 515 29.90 -12.57 -20.02
CA VAL A 515 30.17 -13.53 -18.93
C VAL A 515 28.90 -14.25 -18.49
N TYR A 516 27.79 -13.52 -18.28
CA TYR A 516 26.59 -14.07 -17.62
C TYR A 516 25.35 -14.21 -18.49
N ILE A 517 25.34 -13.75 -19.75
CA ILE A 517 24.11 -13.65 -20.55
C ILE A 517 24.26 -14.22 -21.98
N LEU A 518 25.19 -13.72 -22.78
CA LEU A 518 25.30 -13.93 -24.23
C LEU A 518 26.59 -14.68 -24.63
N ASN A 519 26.90 -15.80 -23.96
CA ASN A 519 28.05 -16.63 -24.37
C ASN A 519 27.63 -17.72 -25.36
N SER A 520 27.90 -17.53 -26.65
CA SER A 520 27.51 -18.46 -27.73
C SER A 520 28.35 -19.76 -27.78
N SER A 521 29.42 -19.86 -26.99
CA SER A 521 30.37 -21.00 -27.06
C SER A 521 29.95 -22.24 -26.26
N GLN A 522 29.03 -22.10 -25.29
CA GLN A 522 28.58 -23.20 -24.44
C GLN A 522 27.14 -23.60 -24.81
N SER A 523 26.97 -24.83 -25.30
CA SER A 523 25.65 -25.46 -25.45
C SER A 523 25.27 -26.15 -24.15
N ILE A 524 24.17 -25.75 -23.53
CA ILE A 524 23.61 -26.45 -22.36
C ILE A 524 22.64 -27.52 -22.88
N PRO A 525 22.88 -28.83 -22.60
CA PRO A 525 21.91 -29.86 -22.88
C PRO A 525 20.71 -29.66 -21.95
N THR A 526 19.56 -29.30 -22.52
CA THR A 526 18.29 -29.29 -21.81
C THR A 526 17.60 -30.64 -22.02
N SER A 527 16.88 -31.13 -21.00
CA SER A 527 16.37 -32.51 -20.93
C SER A 527 15.35 -32.90 -22.01
N HIS A 528 14.85 -31.93 -22.79
CA HIS A 528 13.76 -32.13 -23.78
C HIS A 528 13.99 -31.51 -25.16
N MET A 529 15.10 -30.81 -25.40
CA MET A 529 15.23 -30.02 -26.63
C MET A 529 16.06 -30.72 -27.71
N SER A 530 15.57 -30.67 -28.95
CA SER A 530 16.40 -30.70 -30.17
C SER A 530 17.11 -29.35 -30.40
N HIS A 531 16.76 -28.32 -29.63
CA HIS A 531 17.33 -26.97 -29.65
C HIS A 531 18.36 -26.79 -28.53
N ASN A 532 19.60 -26.47 -28.91
CA ASN A 532 20.63 -26.11 -27.95
C ASN A 532 20.32 -24.73 -27.36
N VAL A 533 20.15 -24.66 -26.03
CA VAL A 533 20.19 -23.37 -25.34
C VAL A 533 21.66 -22.97 -25.25
N TYR A 534 22.02 -21.88 -25.92
CA TYR A 534 23.37 -21.35 -25.91
C TYR A 534 23.49 -20.26 -24.84
N GLY A 535 24.49 -20.38 -23.97
CA GLY A 535 24.73 -19.40 -22.92
C GLY A 535 25.15 -20.02 -21.60
N PRO A 536 25.52 -19.18 -20.62
CA PRO A 536 25.89 -19.64 -19.29
C PRO A 536 24.67 -20.12 -18.49
N SER A 537 24.89 -21.11 -17.63
CA SER A 537 23.89 -21.63 -16.69
C SER A 537 23.83 -20.81 -15.40
N GLU A 538 24.93 -20.15 -15.04
CA GLU A 538 25.05 -19.36 -13.82
C GLU A 538 24.57 -17.92 -14.01
N GLY A 539 23.70 -17.45 -13.11
CA GLY A 539 23.27 -16.06 -13.06
C GLY A 539 24.20 -15.17 -12.25
N ILE A 540 24.08 -13.85 -12.42
CA ILE A 540 24.87 -12.85 -11.69
C ILE A 540 24.68 -13.05 -10.18
N PRO A 541 25.76 -13.24 -9.40
CA PRO A 541 25.66 -13.42 -7.94
C PRO A 541 25.11 -12.19 -7.22
N TYR A 542 24.38 -12.37 -6.11
CA TYR A 542 23.86 -11.24 -5.31
C TYR A 542 24.96 -10.29 -4.85
N ARG A 543 26.10 -10.80 -4.38
CA ARG A 543 27.24 -9.95 -3.98
C ARG A 543 27.74 -9.03 -5.10
N SER A 544 27.68 -9.50 -6.35
CA SER A 544 28.02 -8.68 -7.52
C SER A 544 26.97 -7.60 -7.77
N LEU A 545 25.68 -7.90 -7.56
CA LEU A 545 24.58 -6.93 -7.67
C LEU A 545 24.59 -5.90 -6.53
N ASP A 546 24.93 -6.32 -5.31
CA ASP A 546 25.07 -5.45 -4.15
C ASP A 546 26.25 -4.48 -4.34
N ALA A 547 27.31 -4.90 -5.04
CA ALA A 547 28.44 -4.04 -5.38
C ALA A 547 28.09 -3.00 -6.44
N MET A 548 27.08 -3.25 -7.27
CA MET A 548 26.59 -2.29 -8.27
C MET A 548 25.76 -1.19 -7.60
N SER A 549 25.91 0.03 -8.07
CA SER A 549 25.06 1.16 -7.71
C SER A 549 23.62 0.93 -8.20
N ALA A 550 22.64 1.54 -7.53
CA ALA A 550 21.23 1.50 -7.90
C ALA A 550 21.01 1.87 -9.38
N HIS A 551 21.74 2.88 -9.86
CA HIS A 551 21.68 3.28 -11.27
C HIS A 551 22.20 2.20 -12.23
N VAL A 552 23.39 1.64 -11.95
CA VAL A 552 23.97 0.58 -12.79
C VAL A 552 23.02 -0.62 -12.82
N LYS A 553 22.43 -1.02 -11.70
CA LYS A 553 21.40 -2.06 -11.65
C LYS A 553 20.20 -1.74 -12.57
N CYS A 554 19.66 -0.52 -12.50
CA CYS A 554 18.58 -0.09 -13.40
C CYS A 554 19.00 -0.14 -14.88
N LEU A 555 20.23 0.28 -15.21
CA LEU A 555 20.75 0.19 -16.57
C LEU A 555 20.89 -1.26 -17.05
N VAL A 556 21.44 -2.14 -16.21
CA VAL A 556 21.61 -3.57 -16.54
C VAL A 556 20.24 -4.19 -16.77
N ALA A 557 19.28 -3.94 -15.89
CA ALA A 557 17.91 -4.45 -16.02
C ALA A 557 17.21 -3.92 -17.28
N ARG A 558 17.42 -2.63 -17.63
CA ARG A 558 16.87 -2.03 -18.85
C ARG A 558 17.51 -2.61 -20.11
N GLN A 559 18.84 -2.76 -20.14
CA GLN A 559 19.56 -3.34 -21.27
C GLN A 559 19.17 -4.80 -21.46
N TYR A 560 19.03 -5.55 -20.36
CA TYR A 560 18.55 -6.93 -20.39
C TYR A 560 17.13 -7.01 -20.97
N TYR A 561 16.21 -6.18 -20.46
CA TYR A 561 14.85 -6.11 -20.99
C TYR A 561 14.82 -5.75 -22.48
N SER A 562 15.66 -4.81 -22.93
CA SER A 562 15.75 -4.42 -24.34
C SER A 562 16.33 -5.54 -25.20
N GLU A 563 17.55 -5.97 -24.94
CA GLU A 563 18.32 -6.87 -25.81
C GLU A 563 17.93 -8.35 -25.68
N VAL A 564 17.64 -8.80 -24.46
CA VAL A 564 17.49 -10.23 -24.17
C VAL A 564 16.03 -10.64 -24.11
N ILE A 565 15.21 -9.83 -23.46
CA ILE A 565 13.78 -10.02 -23.47
C ILE A 565 13.29 -9.48 -24.81
N SER A 566 12.94 -8.19 -24.90
CA SER A 566 12.16 -7.65 -26.02
C SER A 566 12.71 -8.01 -27.42
N LYS A 567 14.01 -7.87 -27.71
CA LYS A 567 14.53 -8.18 -29.05
C LYS A 567 14.50 -9.68 -29.39
N ASN A 568 14.92 -10.57 -28.50
CA ASN A 568 14.80 -12.02 -28.77
C ASN A 568 13.33 -12.48 -28.75
N LEU A 569 12.43 -11.78 -28.03
CA LEU A 569 11.00 -12.06 -28.10
C LEU A 569 10.39 -11.65 -29.46
N PHE A 570 10.99 -10.69 -30.18
CA PHE A 570 10.32 -9.99 -31.28
C PHE A 570 11.04 -9.97 -32.64
N ILE A 571 12.36 -10.19 -32.74
CA ILE A 571 13.13 -9.90 -33.96
C ILE A 571 13.74 -11.13 -34.64
N SER A 572 14.15 -12.18 -33.92
CA SER A 572 14.76 -13.35 -34.57
C SER A 572 13.69 -14.38 -34.99
N SER A 573 13.61 -14.64 -36.29
CA SER A 573 12.93 -15.81 -36.88
C SER A 573 13.63 -17.14 -36.53
N GLN A 574 14.78 -17.06 -35.87
CA GLN A 574 15.47 -18.18 -35.24
C GLN A 574 15.11 -18.21 -33.76
N TRP A 575 14.77 -19.40 -33.27
CA TRP A 575 14.46 -19.72 -31.88
C TRP A 575 15.70 -19.54 -30.97
N SER A 576 16.28 -18.34 -30.90
CA SER A 576 17.41 -18.05 -30.01
C SER A 576 16.88 -17.96 -28.59
N MET A 577 16.95 -19.08 -27.88
CA MET A 577 16.43 -19.26 -26.53
C MET A 577 17.22 -18.40 -25.53
N VAL A 578 16.54 -17.86 -24.51
CA VAL A 578 17.20 -17.09 -23.45
C VAL A 578 18.00 -18.05 -22.55
N SER A 579 19.25 -17.70 -22.23
CA SER A 579 20.10 -18.52 -21.36
C SER A 579 19.54 -18.62 -19.93
N PRO A 580 19.68 -19.76 -19.22
CA PRO A 580 19.19 -19.90 -17.85
C PRO A 580 19.86 -18.92 -16.89
N GLY A 581 21.16 -18.68 -17.04
CA GLY A 581 21.89 -17.67 -16.29
C GLY A 581 21.35 -16.26 -16.54
N GLY A 582 20.94 -15.96 -17.78
CA GLY A 582 20.25 -14.72 -18.10
C GLY A 582 18.93 -14.57 -17.36
N VAL A 583 18.03 -15.56 -17.46
CA VAL A 583 16.70 -15.51 -16.80
C VAL A 583 16.85 -15.34 -15.29
N GLU A 584 17.77 -16.10 -14.69
CA GLU A 584 18.08 -16.04 -13.27
C GLU A 584 18.69 -14.68 -12.86
N SER A 585 19.55 -14.09 -13.69
CA SER A 585 20.11 -12.76 -13.45
C SER A 585 19.02 -11.67 -13.44
N PHE A 586 18.07 -11.76 -14.37
CA PHE A 586 16.95 -10.82 -14.42
C PHE A 586 15.99 -11.01 -13.23
N ALA A 587 15.70 -12.25 -12.85
CA ALA A 587 14.94 -12.56 -11.64
C ALA A 587 15.56 -11.92 -10.38
N ARG A 588 16.89 -12.03 -10.21
CA ARG A 588 17.60 -11.41 -9.08
C ARG A 588 17.55 -9.89 -9.11
N LEU A 589 17.65 -9.28 -10.29
CA LEU A 589 17.51 -7.83 -10.45
C LEU A 589 16.11 -7.35 -10.05
N LEU A 590 15.06 -8.12 -10.32
CA LEU A 590 13.68 -7.79 -9.91
C LEU A 590 13.47 -7.84 -8.38
N ALA A 591 14.39 -8.43 -7.61
CA ALA A 591 14.31 -8.42 -6.14
C ALA A 591 14.67 -7.04 -5.54
N PHE A 592 15.38 -6.19 -6.30
CA PHE A 592 15.76 -4.86 -5.84
C PHE A 592 14.60 -3.87 -6.08
N PRO A 593 14.10 -3.20 -5.04
CA PRO A 593 12.94 -2.32 -5.15
C PRO A 593 13.16 -1.15 -6.11
N GLU A 594 14.41 -0.71 -6.27
CA GLU A 594 14.77 0.33 -7.21
C GLU A 594 14.61 -0.08 -8.69
N VAL A 595 14.63 -1.37 -8.98
CA VAL A 595 14.43 -1.96 -10.31
C VAL A 595 12.98 -2.43 -10.47
N GLU A 596 12.43 -3.05 -9.43
CA GLU A 596 11.12 -3.71 -9.41
C GLU A 596 9.99 -2.84 -9.99
N GLN A 597 9.84 -1.60 -9.52
CA GLN A 597 8.67 -0.76 -9.85
C GLN A 597 8.55 -0.46 -11.35
N ASP A 598 9.65 -0.08 -12.00
CA ASP A 598 9.65 0.24 -13.42
C ASP A 598 9.61 -1.03 -14.28
N ARG A 599 10.33 -2.08 -13.89
CA ARG A 599 10.41 -3.32 -14.68
C ARG A 599 9.13 -4.12 -14.65
N LEU A 600 8.44 -4.24 -13.51
CA LEU A 600 7.16 -4.94 -13.43
C LEU A 600 6.10 -4.30 -14.33
N LYS A 601 6.08 -2.96 -14.42
CA LYS A 601 5.18 -2.24 -15.31
C LYS A 601 5.48 -2.50 -16.78
N GLU A 602 6.75 -2.58 -17.16
CA GLU A 602 7.14 -2.91 -18.53
C GLU A 602 6.84 -4.38 -18.89
N LEU A 603 7.06 -5.32 -17.97
CA LEU A 603 6.67 -6.72 -18.16
C LEU A 603 5.15 -6.88 -18.31
N LEU A 604 4.36 -6.08 -17.58
CA LEU A 604 2.92 -6.04 -17.75
C LEU A 604 2.53 -5.57 -19.17
N ASN A 605 3.11 -4.47 -19.66
CA ASN A 605 2.85 -3.97 -21.01
C ASN A 605 3.33 -4.96 -22.09
N LEU A 606 4.43 -5.66 -21.82
CA LEU A 606 4.96 -6.71 -22.67
C LEU A 606 3.98 -7.88 -22.79
N THR A 607 3.33 -8.25 -21.69
CA THR A 607 2.33 -9.33 -21.68
C THR A 607 1.19 -9.02 -22.66
N GLU A 608 0.68 -7.78 -22.69
CA GLU A 608 -0.32 -7.37 -23.69
C GLU A 608 0.18 -7.51 -25.13
N THR A 609 1.45 -7.17 -25.36
CA THR A 609 2.07 -7.29 -26.68
C THR A 609 2.23 -8.74 -27.10
N ILE A 610 2.60 -9.63 -26.16
CA ILE A 610 2.72 -11.08 -26.37
C ILE A 610 1.38 -11.69 -26.78
N ILE A 611 0.29 -11.24 -26.12
CA ILE A 611 -1.08 -11.65 -26.44
C ILE A 611 -1.42 -11.25 -27.88
N ASN A 612 -1.21 -9.97 -28.23
CA ASN A 612 -1.55 -9.46 -29.56
C ASN A 612 -0.76 -10.13 -30.69
N LYS A 613 0.45 -10.62 -30.41
CA LYS A 613 1.33 -11.28 -31.39
C LYS A 613 1.32 -12.81 -31.33
N ASN A 614 0.50 -13.41 -30.46
CA ASN A 614 0.40 -14.87 -30.25
C ASN A 614 1.74 -15.57 -29.95
N TRP A 615 2.61 -14.98 -29.13
CA TRP A 615 3.96 -15.53 -28.91
C TRP A 615 4.04 -16.49 -27.72
N TYR A 616 3.95 -17.80 -27.98
CA TYR A 616 3.88 -18.85 -26.94
C TYR A 616 5.11 -18.93 -26.02
N LEU A 617 6.29 -18.80 -26.60
CA LEU A 617 7.56 -18.88 -25.86
C LEU A 617 7.65 -17.78 -24.79
N GLY A 618 7.22 -16.57 -25.10
CA GLY A 618 7.18 -15.46 -24.13
C GLY A 618 6.18 -15.63 -23.03
N ALA A 619 4.97 -16.06 -23.40
CA ALA A 619 3.93 -16.34 -22.42
C ALA A 619 4.41 -17.41 -21.42
N HIS A 620 5.12 -18.44 -21.90
CA HIS A 620 5.69 -19.48 -21.03
C HIS A 620 6.81 -18.95 -20.14
N LEU A 621 7.77 -18.20 -20.69
CA LEU A 621 8.88 -17.60 -19.93
C LEU A 621 8.35 -16.68 -18.81
N LEU A 622 7.41 -15.80 -19.14
CA LEU A 622 6.81 -14.91 -18.14
C LEU A 622 6.02 -15.70 -17.09
N ALA A 623 5.29 -16.74 -17.49
CA ALA A 623 4.56 -17.58 -16.54
C ALA A 623 5.53 -18.29 -15.58
N GLU A 624 6.64 -18.82 -16.05
CA GLU A 624 7.66 -19.41 -15.17
C GLU A 624 8.28 -18.38 -14.22
N LEU A 625 8.66 -17.21 -14.74
CA LEU A 625 9.28 -16.13 -13.96
C LEU A 625 8.35 -15.65 -12.84
N PHE A 626 7.10 -15.33 -13.16
CA PHE A 626 6.11 -14.86 -12.16
C PHE A 626 5.70 -15.94 -11.17
N THR A 627 5.73 -17.23 -11.57
CA THR A 627 5.36 -18.33 -10.67
C THR A 627 6.45 -18.64 -9.66
N PHE A 628 7.73 -18.69 -10.08
CA PHE A 628 8.80 -19.30 -9.28
C PHE A 628 9.89 -18.33 -8.79
N ARG A 629 9.91 -17.08 -9.28
CA ARG A 629 11.02 -16.14 -9.00
C ARG A 629 10.60 -14.73 -8.61
N VAL A 630 9.44 -14.25 -9.05
CA VAL A 630 8.94 -12.93 -8.65
C VAL A 630 8.16 -13.06 -7.34
N HIS A 631 8.82 -12.78 -6.22
CA HIS A 631 8.20 -12.90 -4.88
C HIS A 631 7.25 -11.75 -4.55
N ARG A 632 7.54 -10.56 -5.07
CA ARG A 632 6.81 -9.34 -4.74
C ARG A 632 6.10 -8.86 -6.01
N ILE A 633 4.78 -9.00 -6.00
CA ILE A 633 3.91 -8.46 -7.04
C ILE A 633 2.93 -7.53 -6.35
N PRO A 634 3.00 -6.21 -6.60
CA PRO A 634 2.03 -5.26 -6.08
C PRO A 634 0.60 -5.69 -6.44
N THR A 635 -0.33 -5.54 -5.50
CA THR A 635 -1.69 -6.08 -5.64
C THR A 635 -2.44 -5.57 -6.88
N SER A 636 -2.17 -4.35 -7.32
CA SER A 636 -2.72 -3.81 -8.59
C SER A 636 -2.15 -4.50 -9.83
N ILE A 637 -0.85 -4.76 -9.86
CA ILE A 637 -0.19 -5.45 -10.98
C ILE A 637 -0.64 -6.92 -10.99
N ARG A 638 -0.76 -7.56 -9.82
CA ARG A 638 -1.28 -8.92 -9.67
C ARG A 638 -2.66 -9.08 -10.29
N ALA A 639 -3.58 -8.15 -10.02
CA ALA A 639 -4.92 -8.16 -10.60
C ALA A 639 -4.90 -8.01 -12.14
N GLN A 640 -4.00 -7.16 -12.67
CA GLN A 640 -3.85 -6.98 -14.12
C GLN A 640 -3.21 -8.21 -14.80
N LEU A 641 -2.22 -8.84 -14.17
CA LEU A 641 -1.64 -10.11 -14.65
C LEU A 641 -2.70 -11.22 -14.68
N LEU A 642 -3.51 -11.34 -13.63
CA LEU A 642 -4.63 -12.29 -13.60
C LEU A 642 -5.57 -12.07 -14.79
N GLN A 643 -5.94 -10.82 -15.08
CA GLN A 643 -6.78 -10.49 -16.22
C GLN A 643 -6.14 -10.89 -17.56
N GLN A 644 -4.89 -10.48 -17.79
CA GLN A 644 -4.21 -10.69 -19.07
C GLN A 644 -4.01 -12.19 -19.35
N PHE A 645 -3.55 -12.96 -18.36
CA PHE A 645 -3.32 -14.40 -18.52
C PHE A 645 -4.61 -15.23 -18.55
N SER A 646 -5.68 -14.79 -17.88
CA SER A 646 -7.01 -15.41 -18.02
C SER A 646 -7.57 -15.19 -19.43
N GLY A 647 -7.34 -14.01 -20.01
CA GLY A 647 -7.62 -13.73 -21.42
C GLY A 647 -6.85 -14.63 -22.39
N ILE A 648 -5.57 -14.95 -22.09
CA ILE A 648 -4.77 -15.90 -22.89
C ILE A 648 -5.40 -17.30 -22.87
N LEU A 649 -5.80 -17.80 -21.70
CA LEU A 649 -6.44 -19.12 -21.59
C LEU A 649 -7.76 -19.19 -22.35
N ALA A 650 -8.55 -18.11 -22.34
CA ALA A 650 -9.82 -18.04 -23.05
C ALA A 650 -9.64 -18.01 -24.59
N SER A 651 -8.45 -17.68 -25.10
CA SER A 651 -8.18 -17.60 -26.54
C SER A 651 -7.97 -19.00 -27.16
N PRO A 652 -8.70 -19.35 -28.24
CA PRO A 652 -8.62 -20.67 -28.87
C PRO A 652 -7.25 -20.96 -29.52
N LEU A 653 -6.48 -19.93 -29.87
CA LEU A 653 -5.13 -20.07 -30.45
C LEU A 653 -4.12 -20.63 -29.43
N HIS A 654 -4.19 -20.17 -28.19
CA HIS A 654 -3.25 -20.55 -27.12
C HIS A 654 -3.66 -21.85 -26.41
N ALA A 655 -4.94 -22.23 -26.51
CA ALA A 655 -5.55 -23.42 -25.93
C ALA A 655 -5.08 -24.77 -26.50
N GLY A 656 -4.27 -24.76 -27.56
CA GLY A 656 -3.77 -25.97 -28.23
C GLY A 656 -2.47 -26.54 -27.67
N HIS A 657 -1.71 -25.78 -26.87
CA HIS A 657 -0.38 -26.20 -26.39
C HIS A 657 -0.43 -26.69 -24.92
N PRO A 658 -0.28 -28.00 -24.64
CA PRO A 658 -0.49 -28.57 -23.30
C PRO A 658 0.42 -27.99 -22.21
N GLN A 659 1.70 -27.81 -22.52
CA GLN A 659 2.70 -27.25 -21.60
C GLN A 659 2.43 -25.78 -21.23
N LEU A 660 2.11 -24.94 -22.22
CA LEU A 660 1.76 -23.53 -21.99
C LEU A 660 0.47 -23.42 -21.16
N HIS A 661 -0.55 -24.20 -21.51
CA HIS A 661 -1.81 -24.23 -20.78
C HIS A 661 -1.60 -24.61 -19.31
N CYS A 662 -0.80 -25.64 -19.04
CA CYS A 662 -0.40 -26.04 -17.68
C CYS A 662 0.30 -24.90 -16.92
N ALA A 663 1.28 -24.26 -17.56
CA ALA A 663 2.06 -23.18 -16.95
C ALA A 663 1.18 -21.98 -16.58
N ILE A 664 0.25 -21.57 -17.47
CA ILE A 664 -0.63 -20.44 -17.20
C ILE A 664 -1.65 -20.78 -16.10
N GLN A 665 -2.24 -21.97 -16.11
CA GLN A 665 -3.14 -22.39 -15.02
C GLN A 665 -2.41 -22.45 -13.66
N ASN A 666 -1.14 -22.85 -13.65
CA ASN A 666 -0.33 -22.82 -12.44
C ASN A 666 -0.03 -21.40 -11.98
N LEU A 667 0.29 -20.50 -12.91
CA LEU A 667 0.48 -19.08 -12.63
C LEU A 667 -0.79 -18.49 -12.00
N LEU A 668 -1.96 -18.68 -12.62
CA LEU A 668 -3.22 -18.14 -12.11
C LEU A 668 -3.53 -18.65 -10.69
N LEU A 669 -3.35 -19.95 -10.44
CA LEU A 669 -3.51 -20.52 -9.11
C LEU A 669 -2.61 -19.83 -8.08
N ASN A 670 -1.32 -19.67 -8.39
CA ASN A 670 -0.37 -19.00 -7.50
C ASN A 670 -0.70 -17.52 -7.29
N LEU A 671 -1.06 -16.80 -8.35
CA LEU A 671 -1.46 -15.39 -8.23
C LEU A 671 -2.68 -15.23 -7.31
N ILE A 672 -3.67 -16.13 -7.39
CA ILE A 672 -4.85 -16.09 -6.50
C ILE A 672 -4.46 -16.39 -5.05
N LEU A 673 -3.67 -17.45 -4.82
CA LEU A 673 -3.25 -17.85 -3.47
C LEU A 673 -2.33 -16.82 -2.80
N GLN A 674 -1.61 -16.00 -3.57
CA GLN A 674 -0.71 -14.97 -3.06
C GLN A 674 -1.40 -13.66 -2.65
N PHE A 675 -2.73 -13.51 -2.80
CA PHE A 675 -3.41 -12.33 -2.27
C PHE A 675 -3.44 -12.35 -0.74
N ASN A 676 -3.02 -11.24 -0.11
CA ASN A 676 -3.28 -11.03 1.30
C ASN A 676 -4.80 -10.82 1.51
N CYS A 677 -5.35 -11.36 2.61
CA CYS A 677 -6.78 -11.28 2.95
C CYS A 677 -7.28 -9.83 2.98
N THR A 678 -6.52 -8.91 3.59
CA THR A 678 -6.88 -7.48 3.64
C THR A 678 -6.84 -6.82 2.28
N ASP A 679 -5.90 -7.21 1.42
CA ASP A 679 -5.79 -6.68 0.07
C ASP A 679 -6.94 -7.16 -0.80
N LEU A 680 -7.27 -8.45 -0.74
CA LEU A 680 -8.37 -9.03 -1.51
C LEU A 680 -9.70 -8.35 -1.18
N TYR A 681 -10.02 -8.24 0.12
CA TYR A 681 -11.24 -7.58 0.61
C TYR A 681 -11.41 -6.15 0.07
N ASN A 682 -10.32 -5.37 0.01
CA ASN A 682 -10.36 -3.97 -0.42
C ASN A 682 -10.24 -3.77 -1.93
N GLN A 683 -9.72 -4.74 -2.68
CA GLN A 683 -9.48 -4.62 -4.12
C GLN A 683 -10.62 -5.20 -4.96
N VAL A 684 -11.24 -6.30 -4.53
CA VAL A 684 -12.33 -6.94 -5.28
C VAL A 684 -13.46 -5.96 -5.65
N PRO A 685 -13.95 -5.08 -4.75
CA PRO A 685 -14.97 -4.09 -5.11
C PRO A 685 -14.54 -3.18 -6.27
N LYS A 686 -13.28 -2.71 -6.25
CA LYS A 686 -12.72 -1.85 -7.30
C LYS A 686 -12.58 -2.58 -8.62
N LEU A 687 -12.30 -3.88 -8.57
CA LEU A 687 -12.23 -4.74 -9.76
C LEU A 687 -13.64 -4.98 -10.34
N ILE A 688 -14.67 -5.06 -9.49
CA ILE A 688 -16.08 -5.19 -9.91
C ILE A 688 -16.52 -3.90 -10.62
N ASP A 689 -16.29 -2.75 -9.99
CA ASP A 689 -16.66 -1.44 -10.53
C ASP A 689 -16.00 -1.15 -11.89
N SER A 690 -14.75 -1.61 -12.06
CA SER A 690 -13.98 -1.41 -13.31
C SER A 690 -14.33 -2.40 -14.42
N LYS A 691 -15.32 -3.30 -14.23
CA LYS A 691 -15.67 -4.42 -15.13
C LYS A 691 -14.51 -5.38 -15.44
N MET A 692 -13.35 -5.24 -14.78
CA MET A 692 -12.18 -6.09 -15.02
C MET A 692 -12.37 -7.52 -14.53
N LEU A 693 -13.35 -7.78 -13.65
CA LEU A 693 -13.70 -9.16 -13.29
C LEU A 693 -14.14 -10.00 -14.49
N GLN A 694 -14.81 -9.40 -15.48
CA GLN A 694 -15.40 -10.18 -16.58
C GLN A 694 -14.34 -10.86 -17.47
N SER A 695 -13.11 -10.36 -17.45
CA SER A 695 -11.96 -10.90 -18.17
C SER A 695 -11.07 -11.81 -17.30
N VAL A 696 -11.21 -11.76 -15.97
CA VAL A 696 -10.46 -12.61 -15.03
C VAL A 696 -11.10 -13.99 -14.89
N PHE A 697 -12.43 -14.08 -14.87
CA PHE A 697 -13.13 -15.35 -14.68
C PHE A 697 -13.43 -16.01 -16.02
N THR A 698 -13.11 -17.30 -16.12
CA THR A 698 -13.34 -18.06 -17.34
C THR A 698 -14.51 -19.03 -17.15
N LYS A 699 -15.28 -19.29 -18.21
CA LYS A 699 -16.30 -20.35 -18.23
C LYS A 699 -15.71 -21.77 -18.21
N GLU A 700 -14.40 -21.87 -18.37
CA GLU A 700 -13.70 -23.13 -18.67
C GLU A 700 -13.06 -23.78 -17.46
N SER A 701 -12.62 -22.98 -16.48
CA SER A 701 -12.06 -23.49 -15.23
C SER A 701 -12.97 -23.19 -14.05
N GLU A 702 -13.71 -24.21 -13.64
CA GLU A 702 -14.48 -24.20 -12.40
C GLU A 702 -13.55 -24.08 -11.19
N GLU A 703 -12.37 -24.69 -11.25
CA GLU A 703 -11.41 -24.85 -10.17
C GLU A 703 -10.81 -23.50 -9.76
N ILE A 704 -10.34 -22.72 -10.74
CA ILE A 704 -9.78 -21.39 -10.49
C ILE A 704 -10.85 -20.46 -9.88
N ASN A 705 -12.09 -20.54 -10.38
CA ASN A 705 -13.21 -19.75 -9.87
C ASN A 705 -13.54 -20.14 -8.42
N LYS A 706 -13.57 -21.45 -8.11
CA LYS A 706 -13.78 -21.99 -6.76
C LYS A 706 -12.68 -21.58 -5.79
N VAL A 707 -11.42 -21.69 -6.18
CA VAL A 707 -10.28 -21.26 -5.34
C VAL A 707 -10.40 -19.77 -5.03
N PHE A 708 -10.78 -18.94 -5.99
CA PHE A 708 -11.00 -17.51 -5.75
C PHE A 708 -12.11 -17.25 -4.73
N ILE A 709 -13.23 -17.99 -4.81
CA ILE A 709 -14.32 -17.92 -3.83
C ILE A 709 -13.82 -18.31 -2.42
N LEU A 710 -13.02 -19.37 -2.30
CA LEU A 710 -12.42 -19.77 -1.02
C LEU A 710 -11.48 -18.71 -0.47
N CYS A 711 -10.67 -18.06 -1.32
CA CYS A 711 -9.83 -16.93 -0.91
C CYS A 711 -10.66 -15.74 -0.42
N ILE A 712 -11.80 -15.44 -1.08
CA ILE A 712 -12.74 -14.41 -0.61
C ILE A 712 -13.33 -14.81 0.75
N ALA A 713 -13.83 -16.03 0.89
CA ALA A 713 -14.41 -16.52 2.14
C ALA A 713 -13.39 -16.39 3.29
N ARG A 714 -12.15 -16.86 3.09
CA ARG A 714 -11.04 -16.67 4.03
C ARG A 714 -10.79 -15.20 4.34
N SER A 715 -10.88 -14.31 3.35
CA SER A 715 -10.67 -12.87 3.58
C SER A 715 -11.72 -12.26 4.50
N PHE A 716 -12.99 -12.68 4.39
CA PHE A 716 -14.06 -12.25 5.29
C PHE A 716 -13.82 -12.74 6.73
N ILE A 717 -13.42 -14.01 6.87
CA ILE A 717 -13.13 -14.63 8.17
C ILE A 717 -11.97 -13.93 8.87
N VAL A 718 -10.82 -13.80 8.17
CA VAL A 718 -9.60 -13.21 8.73
C VAL A 718 -9.78 -11.72 9.05
N THR A 719 -10.61 -11.00 8.30
CA THR A 719 -10.90 -9.57 8.57
C THR A 719 -12.02 -9.35 9.58
N GLY A 720 -12.69 -10.41 10.05
CA GLY A 720 -13.81 -10.31 11.00
C GLY A 720 -15.07 -9.66 10.42
N SER A 721 -15.27 -9.75 9.10
CA SER A 721 -16.40 -9.14 8.37
C SER A 721 -17.53 -10.14 8.05
N GLU A 722 -17.60 -11.26 8.77
CA GLU A 722 -18.55 -12.37 8.55
C GLU A 722 -20.02 -12.03 8.82
N SER A 723 -20.27 -11.03 9.67
CA SER A 723 -21.60 -10.79 10.27
C SER A 723 -22.52 -9.91 9.43
N MET A 724 -22.03 -9.28 8.36
CA MET A 724 -22.82 -8.35 7.55
C MET A 724 -22.79 -8.77 6.08
N PRO A 725 -23.95 -8.94 5.42
CA PRO A 725 -23.98 -9.22 4.00
C PRO A 725 -23.40 -8.03 3.23
N VAL A 726 -22.46 -8.33 2.33
CA VAL A 726 -21.79 -7.30 1.56
C VAL A 726 -22.33 -7.32 0.11
N PRO A 727 -23.00 -6.24 -0.36
CA PRO A 727 -23.72 -6.24 -1.64
C PRO A 727 -22.87 -6.68 -2.84
N TRP A 728 -21.64 -6.17 -2.96
CA TRP A 728 -20.75 -6.54 -4.05
C TRP A 728 -20.45 -8.05 -4.09
N CYS A 729 -20.45 -8.73 -2.94
CA CYS A 729 -20.17 -10.16 -2.86
C CYS A 729 -21.35 -10.98 -3.43
N THR A 730 -22.59 -10.57 -3.16
CA THR A 730 -23.78 -11.23 -3.74
C THR A 730 -23.86 -11.07 -5.25
N GLU A 731 -23.52 -9.90 -5.78
CA GLU A 731 -23.40 -9.66 -7.23
C GLU A 731 -22.29 -10.52 -7.85
N PHE A 732 -21.15 -10.59 -7.16
CA PHE A 732 -20.03 -11.43 -7.56
C PHE A 732 -20.40 -12.92 -7.63
N LEU A 733 -21.00 -13.49 -6.58
CA LEU A 733 -21.40 -14.91 -6.55
C LEU A 733 -22.41 -15.23 -7.67
N SER A 734 -23.37 -14.33 -7.88
CA SER A 734 -24.36 -14.45 -8.96
C SER A 734 -23.69 -14.46 -10.34
N TYR A 735 -22.69 -13.61 -10.55
CA TYR A 735 -21.92 -13.56 -11.79
C TYR A 735 -21.10 -14.84 -12.03
N ILE A 736 -20.37 -15.33 -11.03
CA ILE A 736 -19.58 -16.57 -11.16
C ILE A 736 -20.48 -17.77 -11.45
N MET A 737 -21.64 -17.85 -10.83
CA MET A 737 -22.61 -18.92 -11.06
C MET A 737 -23.20 -18.93 -12.47
N GLN A 738 -23.22 -17.79 -13.16
CA GLN A 738 -23.55 -17.72 -14.59
C GLN A 738 -22.42 -18.24 -15.49
N LEU A 739 -21.15 -18.15 -15.04
CA LEU A 739 -19.99 -18.63 -15.79
C LEU A 739 -19.76 -20.12 -15.60
N THR A 740 -19.70 -20.56 -14.35
CA THR A 740 -19.42 -21.94 -13.94
C THR A 740 -20.38 -22.32 -12.82
N GLN A 741 -21.40 -23.11 -13.15
CA GLN A 741 -22.32 -23.66 -12.16
C GLN A 741 -21.57 -24.66 -11.25
N HIS A 742 -21.58 -24.42 -9.95
CA HIS A 742 -20.91 -25.28 -8.97
C HIS A 742 -21.58 -25.29 -7.59
N ALA A 743 -21.43 -26.40 -6.88
CA ALA A 743 -21.89 -26.55 -5.50
C ALA A 743 -20.71 -26.77 -4.53
N TRP A 744 -21.01 -26.60 -3.24
CA TRP A 744 -20.15 -26.86 -2.09
C TRP A 744 -20.81 -27.92 -1.20
N SER A 745 -20.03 -28.72 -0.47
CA SER A 745 -20.58 -29.67 0.51
C SER A 745 -21.13 -28.94 1.73
N ALA A 746 -22.01 -29.59 2.50
CA ALA A 746 -22.50 -29.03 3.76
C ALA A 746 -21.36 -28.62 4.71
N SER A 747 -20.34 -29.48 4.84
CA SER A 747 -19.17 -29.21 5.70
C SER A 747 -18.33 -28.01 5.26
N THR A 748 -18.18 -27.78 3.94
CA THR A 748 -17.50 -26.57 3.45
C THR A 748 -18.37 -25.33 3.69
N LEU A 749 -19.68 -25.42 3.51
CA LEU A 749 -20.60 -24.29 3.76
C LEU A 749 -20.64 -23.90 5.24
N GLU A 750 -20.44 -24.82 6.17
CA GLU A 750 -20.34 -24.54 7.61
C GLU A 750 -19.12 -23.69 7.97
N THR A 751 -18.02 -23.80 7.21
CA THR A 751 -16.80 -23.01 7.44
C THR A 751 -16.77 -21.70 6.68
N MET A 752 -17.72 -21.46 5.77
CA MET A 752 -17.85 -20.20 5.04
C MET A 752 -18.55 -19.11 5.88
N PRO A 753 -18.32 -17.82 5.55
CA PRO A 753 -19.11 -16.72 6.12
C PRO A 753 -20.62 -16.97 5.96
N THR A 754 -21.38 -16.75 7.03
CA THR A 754 -22.81 -17.10 7.13
C THR A 754 -23.63 -16.60 5.93
N PHE A 755 -23.46 -15.34 5.52
CA PHE A 755 -24.17 -14.77 4.39
C PHE A 755 -23.84 -15.43 3.04
N MET A 756 -22.60 -15.93 2.85
CA MET A 756 -22.22 -16.68 1.64
C MET A 756 -22.85 -18.07 1.68
N ALA A 757 -22.81 -18.73 2.83
CA ALA A 757 -23.40 -20.05 3.03
C ALA A 757 -24.91 -20.03 2.77
N ASP A 758 -25.61 -19.04 3.33
CA ASP A 758 -27.05 -18.84 3.11
C ASP A 758 -27.39 -18.54 1.65
N TRP A 759 -26.54 -17.77 0.97
CA TRP A 759 -26.70 -17.52 -0.46
C TRP A 759 -26.63 -18.81 -1.30
N TYR A 760 -25.66 -19.68 -1.03
CA TYR A 760 -25.54 -20.98 -1.72
C TYR A 760 -26.68 -21.93 -1.38
N ARG A 761 -27.16 -21.94 -0.12
CA ARG A 761 -28.34 -22.73 0.30
C ARG A 761 -29.61 -22.28 -0.44
N ALA A 762 -29.74 -20.98 -0.72
CA ALA A 762 -30.86 -20.44 -1.48
C ALA A 762 -30.78 -20.73 -2.99
N HIS A 763 -29.60 -21.06 -3.53
CA HIS A 763 -29.37 -21.34 -4.94
C HIS A 763 -28.76 -22.74 -5.18
N PRO A 764 -29.47 -23.84 -4.81
CA PRO A 764 -28.95 -25.19 -4.96
C PRO A 764 -28.83 -25.57 -6.44
N ILE A 765 -27.80 -26.35 -6.76
CA ILE A 765 -27.58 -26.91 -8.11
C ILE A 765 -27.92 -28.39 -8.11
N ASN A 766 -28.65 -28.84 -9.13
CA ASN A 766 -28.93 -30.26 -9.33
C ASN A 766 -27.67 -31.04 -9.72
N ASP A 767 -27.51 -32.26 -9.19
CA ASP A 767 -26.40 -33.16 -9.54
C ASP A 767 -26.45 -33.55 -11.03
N VAL A 768 -25.72 -32.80 -11.87
CA VAL A 768 -25.63 -32.97 -13.34
C VAL A 768 -25.04 -34.33 -13.72
N TYR A 769 -24.37 -35.02 -12.78
CA TYR A 769 -23.58 -36.21 -13.05
C TYR A 769 -24.20 -37.49 -12.50
N ARG A 770 -25.49 -37.45 -12.14
CA ARG A 770 -26.23 -38.60 -11.60
C ARG A 770 -26.11 -39.87 -12.47
N ASP A 771 -26.02 -39.71 -13.78
CA ASP A 771 -25.99 -40.82 -14.76
C ASP A 771 -24.59 -41.06 -15.37
N ILE A 772 -23.51 -40.54 -14.77
CA ILE A 772 -22.15 -40.66 -15.33
C ILE A 772 -21.69 -42.11 -15.50
N ARG A 773 -22.00 -42.99 -14.54
CA ARG A 773 -21.63 -44.40 -14.59
C ARG A 773 -22.27 -45.12 -15.78
N ALA A 774 -23.57 -44.95 -15.95
CA ALA A 774 -24.32 -45.55 -17.07
C ALA A 774 -23.78 -45.06 -18.42
N ARG A 775 -23.48 -43.76 -18.55
CA ARG A 775 -22.88 -43.18 -19.76
C ARG A 775 -21.51 -43.78 -20.07
N VAL A 776 -20.65 -43.91 -19.07
CA VAL A 776 -19.31 -44.52 -19.23
C VAL A 776 -19.43 -46.01 -19.58
N ASP A 777 -20.36 -46.74 -18.96
CA ASP A 777 -20.61 -48.14 -19.27
C ASP A 777 -21.13 -48.35 -20.70
N ASP A 778 -22.00 -47.47 -21.18
CA ASP A 778 -22.52 -47.51 -22.54
C ASP A 778 -21.44 -47.18 -23.58
N ASP A 779 -20.65 -46.13 -23.34
CA ASP A 779 -19.53 -45.78 -24.22
C ASP A 779 -18.42 -46.85 -24.19
N TYR A 780 -18.16 -47.47 -23.04
CA TYR A 780 -17.28 -48.63 -22.92
C TYR A 780 -17.79 -49.82 -23.73
N LYS A 781 -19.07 -50.17 -23.60
CA LYS A 781 -19.71 -51.24 -24.39
C LYS A 781 -19.67 -50.93 -25.88
N LYS A 782 -19.91 -49.69 -26.30
CA LYS A 782 -19.81 -49.28 -27.72
C LYS A 782 -18.40 -49.51 -28.28
N LEU A 783 -17.35 -49.26 -27.48
CA LEU A 783 -15.96 -49.49 -27.85
C LEU A 783 -15.60 -51.00 -27.88
N THR A 784 -16.15 -51.81 -26.96
CA THR A 784 -15.78 -53.24 -26.82
C THR A 784 -16.66 -54.21 -27.60
N ASN A 785 -17.94 -53.91 -27.81
CA ASN A 785 -18.92 -54.82 -28.42
C ASN A 785 -19.11 -54.62 -29.92
N SER A 786 -18.44 -53.63 -30.54
CA SER A 786 -18.44 -53.45 -32.00
C SER A 786 -17.59 -54.54 -32.66
N ALA A 787 -18.14 -55.76 -32.71
CA ALA A 787 -17.65 -56.85 -33.52
C ALA A 787 -17.78 -56.44 -35.00
N SER A 788 -16.64 -56.35 -35.69
CA SER A 788 -16.43 -55.92 -37.08
C SER A 788 -16.54 -54.41 -37.36
N LEU A 789 -15.39 -53.74 -37.40
CA LEU A 789 -15.14 -52.45 -38.06
C LEU A 789 -16.27 -51.41 -38.01
N ALA A 790 -16.65 -50.93 -36.82
CA ALA A 790 -17.04 -49.53 -36.74
C ALA A 790 -15.83 -48.72 -37.21
N ASN A 791 -15.99 -47.87 -38.24
CA ASN A 791 -14.91 -47.04 -38.77
C ASN A 791 -14.15 -46.41 -37.59
N GLU A 792 -12.84 -46.62 -37.49
CA GLU A 792 -12.01 -46.01 -36.44
C GLU A 792 -12.25 -44.49 -36.37
N GLN A 793 -12.54 -43.89 -37.53
CA GLN A 793 -12.93 -42.49 -37.68
C GLN A 793 -14.25 -42.11 -36.98
N GLU A 794 -15.25 -43.00 -36.92
CA GLU A 794 -16.50 -42.75 -36.20
C GLU A 794 -16.30 -42.77 -34.69
N ILE A 795 -15.45 -43.67 -34.19
CA ILE A 795 -15.06 -43.72 -32.77
C ILE A 795 -14.29 -42.45 -32.41
N VAL A 796 -13.31 -42.07 -33.23
CA VAL A 796 -12.56 -40.82 -33.07
C VAL A 796 -13.52 -39.62 -33.07
N LYS A 797 -14.48 -39.57 -34.01
CA LYS A 797 -15.47 -38.49 -34.09
C LYS A 797 -16.43 -38.47 -32.91
N HIS A 798 -16.83 -39.60 -32.34
CA HIS A 798 -17.71 -39.68 -31.16
C HIS A 798 -17.02 -39.14 -29.91
N PHE A 799 -15.78 -39.57 -29.64
CA PHE A 799 -15.04 -39.16 -28.44
C PHE A 799 -14.35 -37.79 -28.57
N SER A 800 -14.19 -37.25 -29.78
CA SER A 800 -13.63 -35.90 -29.99
C SER A 800 -14.71 -34.79 -29.96
N GLN A 801 -15.99 -35.11 -29.79
CA GLN A 801 -17.05 -34.11 -29.67
C GLN A 801 -16.96 -33.37 -28.33
N SER A 802 -17.09 -32.04 -28.34
CA SER A 802 -17.00 -31.20 -27.14
C SER A 802 -18.00 -31.56 -26.04
N ASN A 803 -19.13 -32.17 -26.39
CA ASN A 803 -20.18 -32.55 -25.45
C ASN A 803 -19.92 -33.92 -24.80
N ASN A 804 -19.02 -34.73 -25.35
CA ASN A 804 -18.70 -36.04 -24.80
C ASN A 804 -17.39 -35.98 -23.99
N THR A 805 -17.51 -36.01 -22.66
CA THR A 805 -16.37 -35.92 -21.75
C THR A 805 -15.92 -37.27 -21.17
N THR A 806 -16.49 -38.40 -21.60
CA THR A 806 -16.27 -39.73 -20.98
C THR A 806 -14.96 -40.41 -21.37
N CYS A 807 -14.23 -39.90 -22.37
CA CYS A 807 -13.04 -40.54 -22.94
C CYS A 807 -12.00 -41.00 -21.90
N LEU A 808 -11.61 -40.12 -20.96
CA LEU A 808 -10.66 -40.48 -19.89
C LEU A 808 -11.20 -41.57 -18.94
N CYS A 809 -12.52 -41.61 -18.71
CA CYS A 809 -13.15 -42.62 -17.85
C CYS A 809 -13.12 -44.00 -18.51
N VAL A 810 -13.40 -44.05 -19.83
CA VAL A 810 -13.31 -45.29 -20.62
C VAL A 810 -11.87 -45.80 -20.65
N PHE A 811 -10.89 -44.91 -20.81
CA PHE A 811 -9.48 -45.27 -20.75
C PHE A 811 -9.09 -45.81 -19.37
N LEU A 812 -9.52 -45.18 -18.28
CA LEU A 812 -9.32 -45.66 -16.92
C LEU A 812 -9.93 -47.06 -16.70
N LYS A 813 -11.14 -47.29 -17.25
CA LYS A 813 -11.78 -48.61 -17.12
C LYS A 813 -11.00 -49.69 -17.86
N LEU A 814 -10.47 -49.38 -19.05
CA LEU A 814 -9.59 -50.29 -19.79
C LEU A 814 -8.28 -50.60 -19.07
N THR A 815 -7.67 -49.61 -18.38
CA THR A 815 -6.45 -49.83 -17.61
C THR A 815 -6.70 -50.68 -16.37
N ILE A 816 -7.87 -50.57 -15.73
CA ILE A 816 -8.23 -51.36 -14.55
C ILE A 816 -8.60 -52.80 -14.91
N GLU A 817 -9.32 -53.02 -16.02
CA GLU A 817 -9.77 -54.37 -16.45
C GLU A 817 -8.68 -55.21 -17.13
N ASP A 818 -7.47 -54.68 -17.29
CA ASP A 818 -6.29 -55.36 -17.87
C ASP A 818 -6.54 -55.98 -19.27
N ARG A 819 -7.53 -55.45 -20.00
CA ARG A 819 -7.77 -55.79 -21.41
C ARG A 819 -6.62 -55.24 -22.27
N PRO A 820 -6.30 -55.83 -23.45
CA PRO A 820 -5.17 -55.39 -24.25
C PRO A 820 -5.42 -53.98 -24.82
N LEU A 821 -5.05 -52.96 -24.04
CA LEU A 821 -4.95 -51.55 -24.43
C LEU A 821 -4.19 -51.38 -25.75
N ARG A 822 -3.29 -52.31 -26.06
CA ARG A 822 -2.56 -52.41 -27.34
C ARG A 822 -3.49 -52.35 -28.56
N SER A 823 -4.69 -52.91 -28.50
CA SER A 823 -5.63 -52.93 -29.62
C SER A 823 -6.29 -51.57 -29.90
N TYR A 824 -6.27 -50.64 -28.95
CA TYR A 824 -6.95 -49.34 -29.06
C TYR A 824 -6.01 -48.14 -28.93
N ILE A 825 -4.69 -48.38 -28.79
CA ILE A 825 -3.70 -47.35 -28.46
C ILE A 825 -3.62 -46.26 -29.53
N ASN A 826 -3.70 -46.64 -30.81
CA ASN A 826 -3.69 -45.71 -31.94
C ASN A 826 -4.97 -44.87 -32.01
N THR A 827 -6.12 -45.50 -31.76
CA THR A 827 -7.42 -44.82 -31.74
C THR A 827 -7.48 -43.77 -30.63
N PHE A 828 -7.02 -44.10 -29.43
CA PHE A 828 -6.93 -43.14 -28.32
C PHE A 828 -5.92 -42.03 -28.59
N TYR A 829 -4.79 -42.33 -29.23
CA TYR A 829 -3.83 -41.30 -29.64
C TYR A 829 -4.47 -40.29 -30.60
N GLU A 830 -5.20 -40.73 -31.64
CA GLU A 830 -5.90 -39.80 -32.54
C GLU A 830 -7.06 -39.06 -31.86
N ILE A 831 -7.78 -39.67 -30.91
CA ILE A 831 -8.77 -38.96 -30.08
C ILE A 831 -8.10 -37.83 -29.30
N PHE A 832 -7.06 -38.14 -28.52
CA PHE A 832 -6.42 -37.16 -27.65
C PHE A 832 -5.67 -36.07 -28.43
N LYS A 833 -5.15 -36.39 -29.62
CA LYS A 833 -4.56 -35.41 -30.54
C LYS A 833 -5.59 -34.43 -31.11
N ASN A 834 -6.84 -34.87 -31.32
CA ASN A 834 -7.95 -34.02 -31.77
C ASN A 834 -8.60 -33.22 -30.64
N LEU A 835 -8.42 -33.63 -29.38
CA LEU A 835 -8.84 -32.89 -28.21
C LEU A 835 -7.87 -31.74 -27.91
N LEU A 836 -8.36 -30.51 -27.90
CA LEU A 836 -7.59 -29.35 -27.48
C LEU A 836 -7.25 -29.45 -25.99
N SER A 837 -6.13 -28.88 -25.55
CA SER A 837 -5.76 -28.88 -24.12
C SER A 837 -6.82 -28.23 -23.24
N ARG A 838 -7.54 -27.24 -23.79
CA ARG A 838 -8.70 -26.60 -23.17
C ARG A 838 -9.90 -27.53 -22.95
N SER A 839 -10.22 -28.43 -23.88
CA SER A 839 -11.35 -29.36 -23.70
C SER A 839 -11.04 -30.43 -22.64
N MET A 840 -9.75 -30.68 -22.35
CA MET A 840 -9.32 -31.65 -21.35
C MET A 840 -9.81 -31.34 -19.93
N ASN A 841 -10.03 -30.07 -19.56
CA ASN A 841 -10.59 -29.72 -18.24
C ASN A 841 -11.98 -30.33 -18.02
N GLY A 842 -12.82 -30.39 -19.06
CA GLY A 842 -14.13 -31.07 -18.99
C GLY A 842 -13.99 -32.58 -18.77
N HIS A 843 -13.00 -33.20 -19.43
CA HIS A 843 -12.68 -34.61 -19.24
C HIS A 843 -12.12 -34.90 -17.85
N TYR A 844 -11.24 -34.04 -17.29
CA TYR A 844 -10.71 -34.21 -15.93
C TYR A 844 -11.81 -34.12 -14.87
N ARG A 845 -12.74 -33.18 -15.02
CA ARG A 845 -13.92 -33.03 -14.16
C ARG A 845 -14.80 -34.28 -14.15
N THR A 846 -15.10 -34.80 -15.34
CA THR A 846 -15.88 -36.03 -15.55
C THR A 846 -15.15 -37.25 -14.99
N LEU A 847 -13.83 -37.33 -15.17
CA LEU A 847 -12.99 -38.39 -14.62
C LEU A 847 -13.01 -38.39 -13.09
N ALA A 848 -12.82 -37.23 -12.46
CA ALA A 848 -12.83 -37.10 -11.01
C ALA A 848 -14.16 -37.58 -10.41
N GLU A 849 -15.29 -37.18 -11.00
CA GLU A 849 -16.61 -37.62 -10.56
C GLU A 849 -16.85 -39.11 -10.78
N TYR A 850 -16.42 -39.67 -11.91
CA TYR A 850 -16.52 -41.10 -12.17
C TYR A 850 -15.74 -41.91 -11.13
N ILE A 851 -14.48 -41.53 -10.85
CA ILE A 851 -13.64 -42.17 -9.84
C ILE A 851 -14.32 -42.13 -8.46
N LEU A 852 -14.79 -40.96 -8.03
CA LEU A 852 -15.44 -40.79 -6.74
C LEU A 852 -16.74 -41.60 -6.64
N ARG A 853 -17.51 -41.68 -7.72
CA ARG A 853 -18.75 -42.46 -7.76
C ARG A 853 -18.48 -43.96 -7.69
N GLU A 854 -17.47 -44.48 -8.39
CA GLU A 854 -17.06 -45.88 -8.30
C GLU A 854 -16.57 -46.24 -6.88
N ILE A 855 -15.76 -45.37 -6.27
CA ILE A 855 -15.23 -45.58 -4.92
C ILE A 855 -16.33 -45.55 -3.87
N THR A 856 -17.29 -44.62 -3.99
CA THR A 856 -18.37 -44.45 -2.99
C THR A 856 -19.50 -45.48 -3.11
N LEU A 857 -19.68 -46.12 -4.26
CA LEU A 857 -20.71 -47.15 -4.47
C LEU A 857 -20.27 -48.56 -4.02
N GLN A 858 -18.96 -48.78 -3.85
CA GLN A 858 -18.44 -50.07 -3.36
C GLN A 858 -18.78 -50.26 -1.89
N GLN A 859 -19.51 -51.34 -1.57
CA GLN A 859 -19.92 -51.64 -0.19
C GLN A 859 -18.77 -52.17 0.69
N ASN A 860 -17.73 -52.76 0.06
CA ASN A 860 -16.54 -53.24 0.73
C ASN A 860 -15.33 -52.46 0.19
N HIS A 861 -14.95 -51.37 0.84
CA HIS A 861 -13.77 -50.56 0.47
C HIS A 861 -12.46 -51.32 0.74
N SER A 862 -12.18 -52.36 -0.05
CA SER A 862 -10.93 -53.10 0.10
C SER A 862 -9.76 -52.20 -0.26
N GLN A 863 -8.69 -52.28 0.53
CA GLN A 863 -7.43 -51.59 0.26
C GLN A 863 -6.94 -51.86 -1.18
N THR A 864 -7.13 -53.10 -1.64
CA THR A 864 -6.78 -53.53 -3.00
C THR A 864 -7.57 -52.82 -4.10
N PHE A 865 -8.84 -52.47 -3.85
CA PHE A 865 -9.66 -51.75 -4.82
C PHE A 865 -9.18 -50.30 -4.96
N MET A 866 -8.98 -49.60 -3.83
CA MET A 866 -8.49 -48.22 -3.82
C MET A 866 -7.10 -48.11 -4.46
N GLN A 867 -6.22 -49.06 -4.16
CA GLN A 867 -4.87 -49.10 -4.73
C GLN A 867 -4.89 -49.31 -6.24
N LYS A 868 -5.77 -50.18 -6.77
CA LYS A 868 -5.93 -50.35 -8.23
C LYS A 868 -6.32 -49.06 -8.96
N TYR A 869 -7.26 -48.29 -8.39
CA TYR A 869 -7.66 -47.01 -8.98
C TYR A 869 -6.53 -45.98 -8.91
N ALA A 870 -5.85 -45.89 -7.76
CA ALA A 870 -4.70 -45.00 -7.58
C ALA A 870 -3.58 -45.33 -8.57
N ASP A 871 -3.19 -46.60 -8.68
CA ASP A 871 -2.14 -47.07 -9.58
C ASP A 871 -2.51 -46.82 -11.05
N ALA A 872 -3.78 -47.02 -11.44
CA ALA A 872 -4.25 -46.75 -12.79
C ALA A 872 -4.20 -45.26 -13.15
N VAL A 873 -4.56 -44.37 -12.23
CA VAL A 873 -4.45 -42.90 -12.42
C VAL A 873 -2.98 -42.48 -12.52
N VAL A 874 -2.11 -43.00 -11.64
CA VAL A 874 -0.66 -42.74 -11.68
C VAL A 874 -0.07 -43.23 -13.00
N LEU A 875 -0.51 -44.39 -13.50
CA LEU A 875 -0.08 -44.93 -14.78
C LEU A 875 -0.49 -44.02 -15.95
N MET A 876 -1.73 -43.51 -15.94
CA MET A 876 -2.20 -42.56 -16.95
C MET A 876 -1.39 -41.25 -16.96
N ALA A 877 -0.93 -40.78 -15.79
CA ALA A 877 -0.14 -39.57 -15.66
C ALA A 877 1.35 -39.78 -16.03
N THR A 878 1.98 -40.84 -15.51
CA THR A 878 3.44 -41.03 -15.62
C THR A 878 3.86 -41.82 -16.85
N ARG A 879 3.12 -42.89 -17.21
CA ARG A 879 3.48 -43.77 -18.34
C ARG A 879 2.86 -43.32 -19.66
N TYR A 880 1.59 -42.92 -19.65
CA TYR A 880 0.87 -42.51 -20.85
C TYR A 880 0.87 -40.99 -21.10
N ASN A 881 1.15 -40.20 -20.06
CA ASN A 881 1.28 -38.74 -20.13
C ASN A 881 0.04 -38.03 -20.69
N ILE A 882 -1.15 -38.56 -20.35
CA ILE A 882 -2.45 -38.00 -20.77
C ILE A 882 -2.99 -37.03 -19.71
N ILE A 883 -2.67 -37.31 -18.44
CA ILE A 883 -3.20 -36.59 -17.29
C ILE A 883 -2.12 -35.74 -16.64
N GLN A 884 -2.43 -34.46 -16.43
CA GLN A 884 -1.68 -33.58 -15.54
C GLN A 884 -2.16 -33.82 -14.10
N LEU A 885 -1.32 -34.49 -13.30
CA LEU A 885 -1.68 -34.97 -11.97
C LEU A 885 -2.06 -33.81 -11.02
N ASP A 886 -1.34 -32.69 -11.08
CA ASP A 886 -1.63 -31.48 -10.30
C ASP A 886 -3.05 -30.95 -10.55
N ARG A 887 -3.52 -31.01 -11.80
CA ARG A 887 -4.86 -30.55 -12.17
C ARG A 887 -5.94 -31.51 -11.71
N LEU A 888 -5.76 -32.82 -11.92
CA LEU A 888 -6.74 -33.81 -11.49
C LEU A 888 -6.90 -33.79 -9.96
N LEU A 889 -5.80 -33.63 -9.22
CA LEU A 889 -5.85 -33.54 -7.75
C LEU A 889 -6.58 -32.29 -7.27
N LEU A 890 -6.30 -31.12 -7.87
CA LEU A 890 -7.03 -29.90 -7.54
C LEU A 890 -8.54 -30.07 -7.76
N ILE A 891 -8.92 -30.72 -8.86
CA ILE A 891 -10.33 -31.01 -9.16
C ILE A 891 -10.92 -31.93 -8.09
N LEU A 892 -10.24 -33.03 -7.75
CA LEU A 892 -10.70 -34.00 -6.75
C LEU A 892 -10.94 -33.36 -5.39
N PHE A 893 -10.03 -32.49 -4.92
CA PHE A 893 -10.17 -31.78 -3.64
C PHE A 893 -11.31 -30.76 -3.63
N LEU A 894 -11.67 -30.17 -4.78
CA LEU A 894 -12.72 -29.16 -4.89
C LEU A 894 -14.12 -29.74 -5.16
N ARG A 895 -14.30 -31.06 -5.10
CA ARG A 895 -15.60 -31.71 -5.34
C ARG A 895 -16.50 -31.66 -4.08
N PRO A 896 -17.79 -31.30 -4.25
CA PRO A 896 -18.73 -31.22 -3.13
C PRO A 896 -19.18 -32.62 -2.70
N LEU A 897 -18.39 -33.26 -1.84
CA LEU A 897 -18.73 -34.56 -1.26
C LEU A 897 -19.37 -34.35 0.12
N GLU A 898 -20.53 -34.97 0.31
CA GLU A 898 -21.20 -35.02 1.62
C GLU A 898 -20.56 -36.09 2.52
N GLU A 899 -20.49 -35.82 3.82
CA GLU A 899 -20.04 -36.82 4.79
C GLU A 899 -20.98 -38.03 4.80
N PRO A 900 -20.44 -39.26 4.95
CA PRO A 900 -19.06 -39.63 5.30
C PRO A 900 -18.13 -39.86 4.08
N LYS A 901 -18.41 -39.31 2.90
CA LYS A 901 -17.67 -39.64 1.65
C LYS A 901 -16.40 -38.82 1.44
N THR A 902 -16.22 -37.71 2.12
CA THR A 902 -15.05 -36.82 2.00
C THR A 902 -13.70 -37.53 2.22
N PRO A 903 -13.53 -38.42 3.22
CA PRO A 903 -12.26 -39.12 3.46
C PRO A 903 -11.77 -39.96 2.28
N TYR A 904 -12.65 -40.43 1.38
CA TYR A 904 -12.23 -41.24 0.23
C TYR A 904 -11.31 -40.50 -0.73
N VAL A 905 -11.44 -39.17 -0.87
CA VAL A 905 -10.53 -38.35 -1.70
C VAL A 905 -9.13 -38.36 -1.10
N HIS A 906 -9.01 -38.13 0.21
CA HIS A 906 -7.74 -38.12 0.92
C HIS A 906 -7.09 -39.51 0.93
N ILE A 907 -7.88 -40.57 1.09
CA ILE A 907 -7.41 -41.95 0.99
C ILE A 907 -6.90 -42.27 -0.42
N LEU A 908 -7.64 -41.88 -1.46
CA LEU A 908 -7.19 -42.05 -2.86
C LEU A 908 -5.88 -41.30 -3.09
N PHE A 909 -5.76 -40.06 -2.60
CA PHE A 909 -4.54 -39.27 -2.68
C PHE A 909 -3.36 -39.95 -1.97
N TYR A 910 -3.58 -40.48 -0.77
CA TYR A 910 -2.59 -41.25 -0.03
C TYR A 910 -2.08 -42.46 -0.83
N PHE A 911 -2.97 -43.23 -1.46
CA PHE A 911 -2.55 -44.34 -2.31
C PHE A 911 -1.80 -43.88 -3.57
N MET A 912 -2.19 -42.76 -4.18
CA MET A 912 -1.48 -42.22 -5.34
C MET A 912 -0.04 -41.81 -4.97
N ILE A 913 0.17 -41.11 -3.85
CA ILE A 913 1.50 -40.73 -3.37
C ILE A 913 2.37 -41.95 -3.07
N ASN A 914 1.78 -43.00 -2.48
CA ASN A 914 2.48 -44.23 -2.12
C ASN A 914 2.62 -45.23 -3.28
N SER A 915 2.13 -44.89 -4.48
CA SER A 915 2.45 -45.67 -5.68
C SER A 915 3.97 -45.69 -5.90
N SER A 916 4.51 -46.81 -6.38
CA SER A 916 5.95 -46.98 -6.54
C SER A 916 6.59 -45.88 -7.38
N THR A 917 5.93 -45.50 -8.48
CA THR A 917 6.43 -44.46 -9.40
C THR A 917 6.39 -43.07 -8.79
N LEU A 918 5.27 -42.65 -8.18
CA LEU A 918 5.16 -41.29 -7.65
C LEU A 918 6.00 -41.11 -6.38
N SER A 919 6.04 -42.14 -5.52
CA SER A 919 6.91 -42.15 -4.34
C SER A 919 8.38 -42.01 -4.71
N GLU A 920 8.82 -42.64 -5.80
CA GLU A 920 10.20 -42.50 -6.29
C GLU A 920 10.50 -41.09 -6.77
N ILE A 921 9.60 -40.47 -7.56
CA ILE A 921 9.75 -39.08 -8.03
C ILE A 921 9.82 -38.11 -6.84
N ILE A 922 8.93 -38.26 -5.85
CA ILE A 922 8.92 -37.42 -4.64
C ILE A 922 10.19 -37.63 -3.81
N ARG A 923 10.66 -38.88 -3.68
CA ARG A 923 11.90 -39.20 -2.97
C ARG A 923 13.11 -38.57 -3.65
N ASP A 924 13.18 -38.64 -4.98
CA ASP A 924 14.25 -38.00 -5.74
C ASP A 924 14.23 -36.48 -5.59
N PHE A 925 13.05 -35.87 -5.71
CA PHE A 925 12.88 -34.44 -5.44
C PHE A 925 13.35 -34.07 -4.04
N SER A 926 12.95 -34.83 -3.01
CA SER A 926 13.34 -34.61 -1.62
C SER A 926 14.85 -34.74 -1.41
N ASN A 927 15.48 -35.74 -2.03
CA ASN A 927 16.92 -35.96 -1.93
C ASN A 927 17.72 -34.82 -2.58
N ILE A 928 17.28 -34.32 -3.73
CA ILE A 928 17.90 -33.17 -4.39
C ILE A 928 17.63 -31.88 -3.59
N ALA A 929 16.41 -31.68 -3.08
CA ALA A 929 16.08 -30.51 -2.27
C ALA A 929 16.89 -30.45 -0.96
N LYS A 930 17.20 -31.59 -0.34
CA LYS A 930 18.04 -31.67 0.87
C LYS A 930 19.50 -31.28 0.64
N SER A 931 20.01 -31.38 -0.59
CA SER A 931 21.40 -31.00 -0.90
C SER A 931 21.56 -29.50 -1.19
N ILE A 932 20.46 -28.74 -1.11
CA ILE A 932 20.38 -27.31 -1.46
C ILE A 932 20.11 -26.48 -0.20
N PRO A 933 20.79 -25.33 -0.03
CA PRO A 933 20.49 -24.39 1.05
C PRO A 933 19.07 -23.82 0.91
N CYS A 934 18.47 -23.47 2.05
CA CYS A 934 17.14 -22.85 2.09
C CYS A 934 17.08 -21.53 1.29
N ASP A 935 18.18 -20.78 1.24
CA ASP A 935 18.30 -19.55 0.47
C ASP A 935 18.67 -19.84 -0.99
N ILE A 936 17.72 -20.40 -1.72
CA ILE A 936 17.86 -20.80 -3.14
C ILE A 936 18.41 -19.66 -4.01
N TRP A 937 18.06 -18.42 -3.68
CA TRP A 937 18.50 -17.18 -4.36
C TRP A 937 20.03 -17.01 -4.32
N SER A 938 20.69 -17.51 -3.28
CA SER A 938 22.14 -17.39 -3.11
C SER A 938 22.94 -18.34 -4.01
N MET A 939 22.29 -19.35 -4.60
CA MET A 939 22.98 -20.37 -5.39
C MET A 939 23.38 -19.88 -6.77
N LYS A 940 24.65 -20.05 -7.15
CA LYS A 940 25.12 -19.69 -8.51
C LYS A 940 24.61 -20.65 -9.58
N ASN A 941 24.49 -21.94 -9.27
CA ASN A 941 24.21 -23.02 -10.22
C ASN A 941 22.90 -23.76 -9.94
N PHE A 942 21.85 -23.04 -9.55
CA PHE A 942 20.52 -23.62 -9.31
C PHE A 942 20.01 -24.46 -10.50
N HIS A 943 20.15 -23.93 -11.72
CA HIS A 943 19.65 -24.61 -12.91
C HIS A 943 20.32 -25.97 -13.11
N GLU A 944 21.63 -26.06 -12.94
CA GLU A 944 22.36 -27.32 -13.12
C GLU A 944 22.11 -28.31 -11.96
N LYS A 945 22.27 -27.87 -10.71
CA LYS A 945 22.21 -28.75 -9.53
C LYS A 945 20.80 -29.16 -9.14
N PHE A 946 19.79 -28.35 -9.42
CA PHE A 946 18.42 -28.67 -9.05
C PHE A 946 17.59 -29.07 -10.26
N HIS A 947 17.47 -28.14 -11.22
CA HIS A 947 16.54 -28.32 -12.33
C HIS A 947 17.00 -29.44 -13.28
N CYS A 948 18.25 -29.41 -13.74
CA CYS A 948 18.78 -30.45 -14.63
C CYS A 948 18.94 -31.81 -13.93
N GLU A 949 19.39 -31.85 -12.67
CA GLU A 949 19.48 -33.11 -11.92
C GLU A 949 18.12 -33.78 -11.73
N TYR A 950 17.08 -33.01 -11.42
CA TYR A 950 15.72 -33.54 -11.30
C TYR A 950 15.23 -34.08 -12.64
N HIS A 951 15.28 -33.29 -13.71
CA HIS A 951 14.73 -33.68 -15.01
C HIS A 951 15.52 -34.80 -15.70
N LYS A 952 16.81 -34.97 -15.36
CA LYS A 952 17.60 -36.16 -15.78
C LYS A 952 17.03 -37.47 -15.23
N LYS A 953 16.50 -37.45 -14.01
CA LYS A 953 15.89 -38.63 -13.36
C LYS A 953 14.40 -38.76 -13.68
N ASN A 954 13.70 -37.63 -13.65
CA ASN A 954 12.24 -37.55 -13.70
C ASN A 954 11.79 -36.70 -14.89
N ASN A 955 11.90 -37.28 -16.09
CA ASN A 955 11.64 -36.56 -17.34
C ASN A 955 10.13 -36.30 -17.53
N GLU A 956 9.73 -35.03 -17.66
CA GLU A 956 8.32 -34.64 -17.78
C GLU A 956 7.82 -34.60 -19.21
N ARG A 957 6.68 -35.24 -19.48
CA ARG A 957 6.18 -35.41 -20.83
C ARG A 957 4.78 -34.80 -20.97
N PHE A 958 4.59 -33.97 -22.00
CA PHE A 958 3.37 -33.18 -22.20
C PHE A 958 2.59 -33.51 -23.48
N PHE A 959 3.14 -34.34 -24.39
CA PHE A 959 2.54 -34.62 -25.71
C PHE A 959 2.24 -36.11 -25.91
N MET A 960 1.83 -36.80 -24.84
CA MET A 960 1.32 -38.18 -24.89
C MET A 960 2.33 -39.18 -25.49
N GLU A 961 3.61 -38.95 -25.24
CA GLU A 961 4.73 -39.75 -25.77
C GLU A 961 4.68 -41.22 -25.32
N GLY A 962 3.91 -41.54 -24.28
CA GLY A 962 3.65 -42.91 -23.86
C GLY A 962 2.95 -43.78 -24.90
N PHE A 963 2.30 -43.18 -25.92
CA PHE A 963 1.60 -43.91 -26.98
C PHE A 963 2.50 -44.29 -28.16
N VAL A 964 3.58 -43.55 -28.43
CA VAL A 964 4.38 -43.72 -29.66
C VAL A 964 5.87 -43.70 -29.33
N LYS A 965 6.52 -44.87 -29.44
CA LYS A 965 7.97 -45.02 -29.15
C LYS A 965 8.89 -44.33 -30.17
N ASP A 966 8.45 -44.17 -31.41
CA ASP A 966 9.29 -43.70 -32.53
C ASP A 966 9.12 -42.20 -32.87
N TYR A 967 8.28 -41.46 -32.13
CA TYR A 967 7.98 -40.03 -32.38
C TYR A 967 8.82 -39.04 -31.55
N LEU A 968 9.80 -39.52 -30.78
CA LEU A 968 10.66 -38.69 -29.93
C LEU A 968 11.49 -37.67 -30.74
N GLN A 969 11.78 -37.94 -32.02
CA GLN A 969 12.54 -37.02 -32.88
C GLN A 969 11.70 -35.89 -33.48
N THR A 970 10.40 -36.10 -33.73
CA THR A 970 9.49 -35.09 -34.34
C THR A 970 8.76 -34.21 -33.32
N THR A 971 8.80 -34.56 -32.03
CA THR A 971 8.14 -33.82 -30.93
C THR A 971 9.07 -32.89 -30.17
N ALA A 972 10.39 -33.08 -30.27
CA ALA A 972 11.38 -32.24 -29.58
C ALA A 972 11.31 -30.75 -29.96
N GLU A 973 10.88 -30.43 -31.20
CA GLU A 973 10.66 -29.06 -31.68
C GLU A 973 9.40 -28.39 -31.09
N ARG A 974 8.53 -29.14 -30.40
CA ARG A 974 7.27 -28.63 -29.83
C ARG A 974 7.35 -28.23 -28.36
N TYR A 975 8.42 -28.61 -27.65
CA TYR A 975 8.56 -28.25 -26.24
C TYR A 975 8.97 -26.79 -26.08
N LEU A 976 8.45 -26.15 -25.03
CA LEU A 976 8.90 -24.83 -24.60
C LEU A 976 9.99 -24.99 -23.53
N PRO A 977 10.97 -24.08 -23.44
CA PRO A 977 12.00 -24.12 -22.41
C PRO A 977 11.43 -23.95 -21.02
N THR A 978 11.73 -24.91 -20.16
CA THR A 978 11.51 -24.85 -18.72
C THR A 978 12.83 -24.48 -18.03
N TYR A 979 12.77 -23.52 -17.12
CA TYR A 979 13.89 -23.05 -16.30
C TYR A 979 13.75 -23.47 -14.85
N TYR A 980 12.51 -23.51 -14.35
CA TYR A 980 12.21 -23.73 -12.93
C TYR A 980 11.19 -24.84 -12.68
N SER A 981 10.18 -24.96 -13.53
CA SER A 981 9.01 -25.81 -13.29
C SER A 981 9.37 -27.29 -13.16
N ASN A 982 8.71 -27.97 -12.22
CA ASN A 982 8.60 -29.42 -12.17
C ASN A 982 7.29 -29.83 -11.47
N MET A 983 6.89 -31.10 -11.61
CA MET A 983 5.64 -31.67 -11.12
C MET A 983 5.51 -31.48 -9.61
N CYS A 984 6.57 -31.72 -8.84
CA CYS A 984 6.55 -31.57 -7.39
C CYS A 984 6.26 -30.11 -6.98
N LEU A 985 6.91 -29.14 -7.63
CA LEU A 985 6.65 -27.71 -7.39
C LEU A 985 5.25 -27.28 -7.83
N ARG A 986 4.66 -27.90 -8.86
CA ARG A 986 3.26 -27.67 -9.26
C ARG A 986 2.25 -28.30 -8.31
N LEU A 987 2.62 -29.35 -7.59
CA LEU A 987 1.77 -30.01 -6.59
C LEU A 987 1.68 -29.24 -5.27
N LEU A 988 2.72 -28.47 -4.89
CA LEU A 988 2.73 -27.67 -3.66
C LEU A 988 1.52 -26.72 -3.50
N PRO A 989 1.13 -25.90 -4.49
CA PRO A 989 -0.06 -25.06 -4.34
C PRO A 989 -1.37 -25.87 -4.25
N VAL A 990 -1.38 -27.11 -4.74
CA VAL A 990 -2.55 -28.00 -4.71
C VAL A 990 -2.67 -28.73 -3.37
N SER A 991 -1.55 -29.07 -2.72
CA SER A 991 -1.56 -29.74 -1.42
C SER A 991 -2.18 -28.90 -0.29
N TYR A 992 -2.26 -27.58 -0.43
CA TYR A 992 -2.99 -26.70 0.51
C TYR A 992 -4.48 -27.03 0.64
N PHE A 993 -5.07 -27.73 -0.33
CA PHE A 993 -6.47 -28.16 -0.29
C PHE A 993 -6.64 -29.59 0.24
N SER A 994 -5.53 -30.25 0.59
CA SER A 994 -5.55 -31.59 1.21
C SER A 994 -5.56 -31.56 2.74
N GLU A 995 -5.10 -30.44 3.32
CA GLU A 995 -5.26 -30.05 4.73
C GLU A 995 -6.61 -29.36 4.93
#